data_AF-A0A150QFH8-F1
#
_entry.id   AF-A0A150QFH8-F1
#
_cell.length_a   1.000
_cell.length_b   1.000
_cell.length_c   1.000
_cell.angle_alpha   90.00
_cell.angle_beta   90.00
_cell.angle_gamma   90.00
#
_symmetry.space_group_name_H-M   'P 1'
#
loop_
_entity.id
_entity.type
_entity.pdbx_description
1 polymer ?
#
loop_
_entity_poly.entity_id
_entity_poly.type
_entity_poly.pdbx_seq_one_letter_code
_entity_poly.pdbx_strand_id
1 'polypeptide(L)'
;MSYARITIRKGRIGPSLLCLLLPLSLATLTACGSDGVNGAPGEPGEQGPPGPKGEPGEPGSPGADGEPGAPAAEATGPQPKYVSTEGGAGRFPLAVGGKAAPLVVSSDDHDGVVRVVSDLAADIERVTEIKPEIFQDEVPEAATEVVLIGTLGKSPLIDRLEADGKLDVSGVTGKWETFVTQIVDAPMEGVERALVIAGSDQRGAIFGAYDLSSQIGVSPVYWWDDVPPQKKQALYVLPGLHTQGEPAVRFRGFFVNDENPATGNWAAKMFGPGKAPGFPGGLNHLYWEKIFEAALRMKANYIWPAVWGRAFGEDDPENHKTATRYGIVMGTSHEAPMMQGIEEWNRHVVPEVKDAAGNVVTPKTDPYGGTGDWRFSVNADALKKHWTKGIQRMVDQNIEGVVTLGMRGPGDVSLAPEDGIPLMESIIASQREILADVTGQDVKTIPQVWTLYKEIQGYWDAGIRVPDDVTVVWADDNWGNMKRLPKPGEQREGGYGLYYHFDYVGGGRNYKWVDTNLLPNIWEQLHLAYSYGVDRLWVVNVGDFKNEELPLQFFLDYAWNPDRWPVEKLGEWEQQWTEQQFGSEHSDIIADILHSYSLLQSDRKPELTNRKITVDYDVLFSQPSTDVPDPDTAAVTYDDSASPFSLTNYRELESVVEEWEALATQAEFVANFLPHEAKNAYFQLVLYQVKATANLYALRLAGFKNRLYAQQGRAATNDMAVLAEERLQDDLDLSYYYNHELADGKWEGFQTQPHIGYGAPGNPSWQQPEHQYNNIQEFIWPELVSINVPAGAELGVAIDGSSNYWTGAGAGDESSELPVLPAFSPYQTQPEQYIEVFNRGSEPLEYTIEADLPVACPQGWAANTVCPPWLTVYPSHGTVDKEVRATVRVDWTLAPTTYPDPTNPSQWLPLEFPLEIPITVQGSDGSSVVVTARVEDPRKIDWKANRYIEANGYVSMEAEHYSRAVSTEDVWWKRLPDIGRTGAGMTPFPVTVDPQEPGGASPRLEYDMHLFSSGEVTVWVYVSPRNNFQKWPEGLQYGVSIDDGEIQTVNTTYAIDLDGNGNKIWERHTSDNANIMRTKHTIDKPGEHVLKFWMVHPGVIVQKIVVDAGGVQESYLGPPESYWMGKGLE
;
A
#
# COMPACT_ATOMS: atom_id res chain seq x y z
N MET A 1 18.27 13.78 22.28
CA MET A 1 16.91 14.12 22.74
C MET A 1 16.03 12.94 22.35
N SER A 2 15.30 12.35 23.30
CA SER A 2 14.33 11.29 22.96
C SER A 2 13.15 11.97 22.28
N TYR A 3 13.15 12.06 20.95
CA TYR A 3 11.94 12.38 20.21
C TYR A 3 10.93 11.29 20.60
N ALA A 4 9.83 11.66 21.23
CA ALA A 4 8.76 10.71 21.49
C ALA A 4 8.36 10.10 20.14
N ARG A 5 8.40 8.77 20.01
CA ARG A 5 7.89 8.08 18.83
C ARG A 5 6.42 8.47 18.68
N ILE A 6 6.16 9.37 17.74
CA ILE A 6 4.83 9.63 17.24
C ILE A 6 4.61 8.53 16.20
N THR A 7 4.20 7.37 16.67
CA THR A 7 3.70 6.33 15.77
C THR A 7 2.26 6.67 15.51
N ILE A 8 1.94 7.08 14.27
CA ILE A 8 0.55 7.16 13.83
C ILE A 8 0.05 5.72 13.76
N ARG A 9 -0.87 5.38 14.66
CA ARG A 9 -1.71 4.19 14.52
C ARG A 9 -3.09 4.70 14.14
N LYS A 10 -3.65 4.20 13.04
CA LYS A 10 -5.00 4.57 12.58
C LYS A 10 -5.99 4.57 13.74
N GLY A 11 -6.74 5.65 13.90
CA GLY A 11 -7.73 5.80 14.96
C GLY A 11 -7.15 5.97 16.39
N ARG A 12 -5.84 6.21 16.53
CA ARG A 12 -5.17 6.47 17.82
C ARG A 12 -4.23 7.67 17.72
N ILE A 13 -4.75 8.85 17.38
CA ILE A 13 -4.07 10.10 17.75
C ILE A 13 -4.20 10.24 19.27
N GLY A 14 -3.13 9.92 20.00
CA GLY A 14 -3.05 10.30 21.42
C GLY A 14 -3.08 11.83 21.55
N PRO A 15 -3.73 12.40 22.58
CA PRO A 15 -3.78 13.86 22.81
C PRO A 15 -2.40 14.52 22.98
N SER A 16 -1.33 13.73 23.04
CA SER A 16 0.07 14.14 23.03
C SER A 16 0.49 14.88 21.73
N LEU A 17 -0.20 14.66 20.60
CA LEU A 17 0.12 15.34 19.33
C LEU A 17 -0.28 16.82 19.33
N LEU A 18 -1.36 17.17 20.03
CA LEU A 18 -1.81 18.55 20.17
C LEU A 18 -0.76 19.44 20.85
N CYS A 19 0.14 18.87 21.66
CA CYS A 19 1.21 19.61 22.34
C CYS A 19 2.38 20.00 21.44
N LEU A 20 2.54 19.40 20.24
CA LEU A 20 3.57 19.76 19.26
C LEU A 20 3.07 20.70 18.17
N LEU A 21 1.75 20.81 17.97
CA LEU A 21 1.12 21.79 17.06
C LEU A 21 0.98 23.20 17.67
N LEU A 22 1.09 23.33 19.00
CA LEU A 22 0.95 24.59 19.73
C LEU A 22 2.03 25.67 19.48
N PRO A 23 3.26 25.42 18.99
CA PRO A 23 4.20 26.51 18.71
C PRO A 23 3.98 27.17 17.34
N LEU A 24 3.24 26.56 16.41
CA LEU A 24 3.13 27.05 15.02
C LEU A 24 1.91 27.95 14.78
N SER A 25 0.86 27.87 15.59
CA SER A 25 -0.34 28.73 15.49
C SER A 25 -0.19 30.11 16.15
N LEU A 26 0.92 30.38 16.84
CA LEU A 26 1.18 31.67 17.51
C LEU A 26 2.05 32.64 16.69
N ALA A 27 2.48 32.27 15.49
CA ALA A 27 3.35 33.11 14.65
C ALA A 27 2.62 34.15 13.78
N THR A 28 1.29 34.22 13.81
CA THR A 28 0.49 35.17 13.00
C THR A 28 -0.03 36.40 13.74
N LEU A 29 0.39 36.66 14.98
CA LEU A 29 0.06 37.90 15.70
C LEU A 29 1.31 38.74 15.95
N THR A 30 1.56 39.74 15.09
CA THR A 30 2.55 40.78 15.37
C THR A 30 1.97 41.91 16.21
N ALA A 31 2.77 42.31 17.20
CA ALA A 31 2.87 43.60 17.87
C ALA A 31 1.85 43.97 18.97
N CYS A 32 2.30 43.85 20.24
CA CYS A 32 2.50 44.99 21.15
C CYS A 32 3.08 44.51 22.50
N GLY A 33 4.13 45.17 23.01
CA GLY A 33 4.50 45.11 24.44
C GLY A 33 5.97 44.83 24.72
N SER A 34 6.67 45.90 25.09
CA SER A 34 8.08 45.99 25.45
C SER A 34 8.43 45.46 26.86
N ASP A 35 9.68 45.01 26.97
CA ASP A 35 10.57 45.05 28.15
C ASP A 35 10.21 44.22 29.40
N GLY A 36 10.85 43.05 29.51
CA GLY A 36 11.03 42.30 30.76
C GLY A 36 12.40 41.62 30.79
N VAL A 37 13.25 42.02 31.72
CA VAL A 37 14.65 41.56 31.89
C VAL A 37 14.69 40.09 32.34
N ASN A 38 15.52 39.28 31.69
CA ASN A 38 15.78 37.88 32.07
C ASN A 38 16.32 37.78 33.52
N GLY A 39 15.62 37.03 34.38
CA GLY A 39 16.14 36.60 35.68
C GLY A 39 17.15 35.46 35.53
N ALA A 40 18.23 35.49 36.32
CA ALA A 40 19.26 34.44 36.32
C ALA A 40 18.69 33.09 36.83
N PRO A 41 19.14 31.94 36.28
CA PRO A 41 18.72 30.63 36.74
C PRO A 41 19.25 30.35 38.16
N GLY A 42 18.39 29.78 39.02
CA GLY A 42 18.76 29.36 40.38
C GLY A 42 19.68 28.14 40.38
N GLU A 43 20.52 28.03 41.41
CA GLU A 43 21.48 26.93 41.53
C GLU A 43 20.81 25.56 41.73
N PRO A 44 21.37 24.46 41.17
CA PRO A 44 20.86 23.10 41.38
C PRO A 44 21.09 22.64 42.83
N GLY A 45 20.08 22.02 43.44
CA GLY A 45 20.19 21.40 44.76
C GLY A 45 21.10 20.16 44.78
N GLU A 46 21.71 19.88 45.94
CA GLU A 46 22.64 18.77 46.14
C GLU A 46 22.00 17.39 45.92
N GLN A 47 22.75 16.51 45.23
CA GLN A 47 22.39 15.13 44.94
C GLN A 47 22.52 14.25 46.19
N GLY A 48 21.45 13.55 46.58
CA GLY A 48 21.46 12.63 47.72
C GLY A 48 22.37 11.40 47.50
N PRO A 49 22.87 10.77 48.58
CA PRO A 49 23.82 9.67 48.49
C PRO A 49 23.17 8.39 47.92
N PRO A 50 23.93 7.58 47.15
CA PRO A 50 23.45 6.33 46.56
C PRO A 50 23.17 5.26 47.62
N GLY A 51 22.08 4.50 47.41
CA GLY A 51 21.70 3.37 48.27
C GLY A 51 22.67 2.17 48.17
N PRO A 52 22.67 1.28 49.17
CA PRO A 52 23.60 0.15 49.23
C PRO A 52 23.31 -0.90 48.16
N LYS A 53 24.39 -1.54 47.70
CA LYS A 53 24.43 -2.58 46.67
C LYS A 53 23.87 -3.91 47.23
N GLY A 54 22.89 -4.51 46.55
CA GLY A 54 22.35 -5.82 46.92
C GLY A 54 23.33 -6.97 46.69
N GLU A 55 23.23 -8.04 47.47
CA GLU A 55 24.11 -9.21 47.37
C GLU A 55 23.80 -10.10 46.15
N PRO A 56 24.82 -10.77 45.57
CA PRO A 56 24.63 -11.69 44.43
C PRO A 56 23.94 -12.99 44.84
N GLY A 57 22.98 -13.44 44.04
CA GLY A 57 22.32 -14.76 44.20
C GLY A 57 23.23 -15.94 43.84
N GLU A 58 22.92 -17.12 44.37
CA GLU A 58 23.72 -18.35 44.17
C GLU A 58 23.68 -18.89 42.72
N PRO A 59 24.76 -19.53 42.24
CA PRO A 59 24.81 -20.12 40.91
C PRO A 59 23.94 -21.38 40.79
N GLY A 60 23.12 -21.45 39.74
CA GLY A 60 22.32 -22.64 39.41
C GLY A 60 23.14 -23.83 38.89
N SER A 61 22.57 -25.03 39.03
CA SER A 61 23.17 -26.31 38.63
C SER A 61 23.41 -26.44 37.12
N PRO A 62 24.42 -27.23 36.67
CA PRO A 62 24.68 -27.46 35.25
C PRO A 62 23.53 -28.21 34.55
N GLY A 63 23.18 -27.77 33.34
CA GLY A 63 22.19 -28.43 32.48
C GLY A 63 22.69 -29.74 31.85
N ALA A 64 21.74 -30.59 31.44
CA ALA A 64 22.00 -31.90 30.85
C ALA A 64 22.64 -31.83 29.45
N ASP A 65 23.37 -32.89 29.08
CA ASP A 65 24.04 -33.06 27.79
C ASP A 65 23.04 -33.01 26.60
N GLY A 66 23.43 -32.32 25.53
CA GLY A 66 22.60 -32.04 24.36
C GLY A 66 22.37 -33.25 23.43
N GLU A 67 21.20 -33.27 22.80
CA GLU A 67 20.84 -34.24 21.75
C GLU A 67 21.63 -34.03 20.45
N PRO A 68 21.76 -35.05 19.58
CA PRO A 68 22.57 -35.00 18.37
C PRO A 68 21.98 -34.09 17.27
N GLY A 69 22.80 -33.13 16.84
CA GLY A 69 22.86 -32.45 15.53
C GLY A 69 21.60 -32.34 14.68
N ALA A 70 20.94 -31.18 14.73
CA ALA A 70 20.12 -30.66 13.65
C ALA A 70 21.00 -30.31 12.41
N PRO A 71 20.44 -30.30 11.19
CA PRO A 71 21.17 -29.88 9.98
C PRO A 71 21.63 -28.42 10.08
N ALA A 72 22.65 -28.06 9.31
CA ALA A 72 23.31 -26.76 9.31
C ALA A 72 22.30 -25.60 9.30
N ALA A 73 22.52 -24.63 10.20
CA ALA A 73 21.72 -23.43 10.31
C ALA A 73 21.70 -22.66 8.97
N GLU A 74 20.52 -22.58 8.36
CA GLU A 74 20.23 -21.61 7.31
C GLU A 74 20.28 -20.20 7.91
N ALA A 75 20.95 -19.29 7.21
CA ALA A 75 21.18 -17.92 7.62
C ALA A 75 19.87 -17.12 7.64
N THR A 76 19.21 -17.06 8.79
CA THR A 76 17.95 -16.34 9.04
C THR A 76 18.15 -14.93 9.63
N GLY A 77 19.34 -14.34 9.46
CA GLY A 77 19.69 -13.00 9.92
C GLY A 77 19.51 -11.90 8.86
N PRO A 78 19.62 -10.61 9.25
CA PRO A 78 19.84 -9.53 8.29
C PRO A 78 21.07 -9.86 7.43
N GLN A 79 21.15 -9.31 6.21
CA GLN A 79 22.39 -9.39 5.42
C GLN A 79 23.53 -8.95 6.33
N PRO A 80 24.45 -9.86 6.68
CA PRO A 80 25.50 -9.49 7.58
C PRO A 80 26.31 -8.40 6.89
N LYS A 81 26.26 -7.17 7.42
CA LYS A 81 27.10 -6.08 6.92
C LYS A 81 28.54 -6.56 6.97
N TYR A 82 29.14 -6.76 5.81
CA TYR A 82 30.49 -7.31 5.69
C TYR A 82 31.52 -6.28 5.24
N VAL A 83 31.10 -5.04 5.06
CA VAL A 83 31.97 -3.88 4.89
C VAL A 83 32.01 -3.08 6.18
N SER A 84 33.20 -2.65 6.58
CA SER A 84 33.47 -1.83 7.77
C SER A 84 34.28 -0.59 7.40
N THR A 85 34.06 0.51 8.11
CA THR A 85 34.90 1.70 8.05
C THR A 85 36.13 1.63 8.95
N GLU A 86 36.24 0.57 9.74
CA GLU A 86 37.33 0.38 10.69
C GLU A 86 38.29 -0.72 10.22
N GLY A 87 39.59 -0.51 10.43
CA GLY A 87 40.59 -1.55 10.22
C GLY A 87 40.45 -2.70 11.24
N GLY A 88 41.12 -3.81 10.99
CA GLY A 88 41.09 -4.96 11.89
C GLY A 88 41.86 -6.15 11.34
N ALA A 89 42.15 -7.12 12.21
CA ALA A 89 42.85 -8.34 11.81
C ALA A 89 42.04 -9.09 10.73
N GLY A 90 42.72 -9.52 9.67
CA GLY A 90 42.12 -10.26 8.55
C GLY A 90 41.21 -9.45 7.63
N ARG A 91 40.95 -8.16 7.91
CA ARG A 91 40.12 -7.32 7.03
C ARG A 91 40.89 -6.91 5.77
N PHE A 92 40.24 -6.93 4.62
CA PHE A 92 40.83 -6.55 3.33
C PHE A 92 40.63 -5.04 3.09
N PRO A 93 41.68 -4.24 2.86
CA PRO A 93 41.56 -2.80 2.63
C PRO A 93 41.12 -2.51 1.20
N LEU A 94 39.81 -2.34 1.00
CA LEU A 94 39.25 -2.03 -0.31
C LEU A 94 39.66 -0.63 -0.78
N ALA A 95 39.54 0.37 0.11
CA ALA A 95 40.01 1.73 -0.12
C ALA A 95 40.41 2.40 1.19
N VAL A 96 41.69 2.72 1.37
CA VAL A 96 42.26 3.22 2.63
C VAL A 96 43.40 4.19 2.34
N GLY A 97 43.45 5.30 3.08
CA GLY A 97 44.61 6.20 3.08
C GLY A 97 44.93 6.81 1.71
N GLY A 98 43.90 7.10 0.90
CA GLY A 98 44.06 7.68 -0.44
C GLY A 98 44.42 6.67 -1.54
N LYS A 99 44.32 5.36 -1.27
CA LYS A 99 44.55 4.29 -2.25
C LYS A 99 43.38 3.31 -2.25
N ALA A 100 43.04 2.78 -3.42
CA ALA A 100 42.08 1.69 -3.57
C ALA A 100 42.76 0.47 -4.18
N ALA A 101 42.30 -0.73 -3.81
CA ALA A 101 42.76 -1.97 -4.42
C ALA A 101 42.36 -1.98 -5.91
N PRO A 102 43.27 -2.33 -6.84
CA PRO A 102 42.94 -2.42 -8.25
C PRO A 102 41.91 -3.53 -8.48
N LEU A 103 40.99 -3.27 -9.42
CA LEU A 103 39.99 -4.24 -9.86
C LEU A 103 40.53 -4.99 -11.07
N VAL A 104 40.43 -6.30 -11.08
CA VAL A 104 40.92 -7.18 -12.14
C VAL A 104 39.78 -8.04 -12.65
N VAL A 105 39.61 -8.06 -13.97
CA VAL A 105 38.58 -8.87 -14.67
C VAL A 105 39.19 -9.50 -15.92
N SER A 106 38.67 -10.65 -16.34
CA SER A 106 39.06 -11.30 -17.60
C SER A 106 38.38 -10.60 -18.78
N SER A 107 39.11 -10.29 -19.85
CA SER A 107 38.51 -9.80 -21.09
C SER A 107 37.73 -10.89 -21.84
N ASP A 108 37.99 -12.16 -21.51
CA ASP A 108 37.24 -13.34 -22.01
C ASP A 108 35.93 -13.60 -21.22
N ASP A 109 35.65 -12.83 -20.16
CA ASP A 109 34.39 -12.93 -19.42
C ASP A 109 33.20 -12.36 -20.21
N HIS A 110 32.00 -12.43 -19.65
CA HIS A 110 30.80 -11.86 -20.25
C HIS A 110 30.90 -10.32 -20.34
N ASP A 111 30.45 -9.73 -21.45
CA ASP A 111 30.45 -8.26 -21.64
C ASP A 111 29.79 -7.50 -20.48
N GLY A 112 28.73 -8.07 -19.88
CA GLY A 112 28.06 -7.51 -18.71
C GLY A 112 28.91 -7.52 -17.43
N VAL A 113 29.76 -8.53 -17.27
CA VAL A 113 30.72 -8.64 -16.16
C VAL A 113 31.89 -7.69 -16.35
N VAL A 114 32.42 -7.57 -17.56
CA VAL A 114 33.45 -6.55 -17.86
C VAL A 114 32.90 -5.13 -17.64
N ARG A 115 31.63 -4.90 -18.02
CA ARG A 115 30.93 -3.63 -17.82
C ARG A 115 30.75 -3.28 -16.33
N VAL A 116 30.23 -4.20 -15.50
CA VAL A 116 29.88 -3.91 -14.10
C VAL A 116 31.10 -3.52 -13.24
N VAL A 117 32.30 -3.95 -13.61
CA VAL A 117 33.56 -3.52 -12.96
C VAL A 117 33.76 -2.01 -13.04
N SER A 118 33.30 -1.38 -14.14
CA SER A 118 33.33 0.08 -14.27
C SER A 118 32.32 0.77 -13.35
N ASP A 119 31.15 0.16 -13.13
CA ASP A 119 30.17 0.68 -12.18
C ASP A 119 30.70 0.57 -10.76
N LEU A 120 31.27 -0.58 -10.38
CA LEU A 120 31.87 -0.78 -9.06
C LEU A 120 33.03 0.18 -8.81
N ALA A 121 33.89 0.42 -9.81
CA ALA A 121 34.95 1.42 -9.69
C ALA A 121 34.39 2.83 -9.47
N ALA A 122 33.34 3.20 -10.20
CA ALA A 122 32.67 4.48 -10.04
C ALA A 122 31.93 4.58 -8.69
N ASP A 123 31.40 3.49 -8.16
CA ASP A 123 30.74 3.43 -6.85
C ASP A 123 31.75 3.58 -5.71
N ILE A 124 32.92 2.94 -5.80
CA ILE A 124 34.04 3.16 -4.87
C ILE A 124 34.50 4.62 -4.94
N GLU A 125 34.63 5.20 -6.14
CA GLU A 125 34.97 6.62 -6.33
C GLU A 125 33.90 7.55 -5.72
N ARG A 126 32.62 7.26 -5.92
CA ARG A 126 31.50 8.03 -5.33
C ARG A 126 31.55 8.05 -3.81
N VAL A 127 31.83 6.90 -3.19
CA VAL A 127 31.86 6.74 -1.74
C VAL A 127 33.14 7.30 -1.11
N THR A 128 34.29 7.13 -1.76
CA THR A 128 35.61 7.37 -1.15
C THR A 128 36.42 8.50 -1.77
N GLU A 129 35.97 9.03 -2.92
CA GLU A 129 36.71 9.99 -3.76
C GLU A 129 38.01 9.42 -4.36
N ILE A 130 38.21 8.10 -4.26
CA ILE A 130 39.35 7.38 -4.80
C ILE A 130 38.85 6.44 -5.88
N LYS A 131 39.32 6.65 -7.11
CA LYS A 131 39.01 5.76 -8.23
C LYS A 131 40.00 4.59 -8.26
N PRO A 132 39.55 3.33 -8.08
CA PRO A 132 40.41 2.18 -8.29
C PRO A 132 40.78 2.06 -9.77
N GLU A 133 42.01 1.64 -10.03
CA GLU A 133 42.44 1.28 -11.39
C GLU A 133 41.81 -0.05 -11.80
N ILE A 134 41.44 -0.17 -13.07
CA ILE A 134 40.86 -1.38 -13.65
C ILE A 134 41.90 -2.03 -14.57
N PHE A 135 42.17 -3.31 -14.37
CA PHE A 135 43.06 -4.12 -15.20
C PHE A 135 42.28 -5.26 -15.84
N GLN A 136 42.66 -5.60 -17.07
CA GLN A 136 42.13 -6.73 -17.81
C GLN A 136 43.22 -7.77 -18.00
N ASP A 137 42.91 -9.04 -17.73
CA ASP A 137 43.77 -10.23 -17.93
C ASP A 137 45.07 -10.31 -17.13
N GLU A 138 45.52 -9.22 -16.52
CA GLU A 138 46.76 -9.16 -15.75
C GLU A 138 46.59 -8.47 -14.39
N VAL A 139 47.46 -8.86 -13.47
CA VAL A 139 47.57 -8.24 -12.14
C VAL A 139 48.73 -7.24 -12.15
N PRO A 140 48.58 -6.02 -11.60
CA PRO A 140 49.67 -5.05 -11.56
C PRO A 140 50.86 -5.54 -10.72
N GLU A 141 52.08 -5.49 -11.26
CA GLU A 141 53.29 -6.01 -10.58
C GLU A 141 53.55 -5.39 -9.19
N ALA A 142 53.08 -4.16 -8.96
CA ALA A 142 53.25 -3.46 -7.68
C ALA A 142 52.11 -3.68 -6.68
N ALA A 143 51.03 -4.37 -7.08
CA ALA A 143 49.85 -4.57 -6.24
C ALA A 143 49.97 -5.84 -5.40
N THR A 144 50.10 -5.67 -4.08
CA THR A 144 50.08 -6.78 -3.11
C THR A 144 48.66 -7.20 -2.73
N GLU A 145 47.66 -6.34 -3.00
CA GLU A 145 46.25 -6.55 -2.69
C GLU A 145 45.40 -6.19 -3.91
N VAL A 146 44.48 -7.05 -4.32
CA VAL A 146 43.66 -6.87 -5.53
C VAL A 146 42.21 -7.32 -5.33
N VAL A 147 41.30 -6.85 -6.15
CA VAL A 147 39.93 -7.38 -6.25
C VAL A 147 39.80 -8.15 -7.56
N LEU A 148 39.48 -9.44 -7.49
CA LEU A 148 39.24 -10.28 -8.67
C LEU A 148 37.74 -10.46 -8.86
N ILE A 149 37.22 -10.14 -10.04
CA ILE A 149 35.79 -10.22 -10.36
C ILE A 149 35.65 -11.08 -11.61
N GLY A 150 34.74 -12.05 -11.61
CA GLY A 150 34.48 -12.84 -12.79
C GLY A 150 33.51 -14.00 -12.60
N THR A 151 33.22 -14.66 -13.72
CA THR A 151 32.33 -15.82 -13.80
C THR A 151 33.14 -17.11 -13.79
N LEU A 152 32.66 -18.13 -13.06
CA LEU A 152 33.26 -19.47 -13.09
C LEU A 152 33.25 -20.05 -14.51
N GLY A 153 34.38 -20.64 -14.93
CA GLY A 153 34.58 -21.20 -16.28
C GLY A 153 34.86 -20.17 -17.37
N LYS A 154 34.93 -18.87 -17.03
CA LYS A 154 35.22 -17.76 -17.95
C LYS A 154 36.42 -16.91 -17.53
N SER A 155 36.71 -16.85 -16.23
CA SER A 155 37.83 -16.11 -15.68
C SER A 155 38.99 -17.05 -15.34
N PRO A 156 40.08 -17.09 -16.15
CA PRO A 156 41.19 -18.02 -15.92
C PRO A 156 41.88 -17.85 -14.57
N LEU A 157 41.85 -16.64 -13.99
CA LEU A 157 42.39 -16.35 -12.68
C LEU A 157 41.55 -16.98 -11.57
N ILE A 158 40.22 -16.83 -11.63
CA ILE A 158 39.29 -17.40 -10.65
C ILE A 158 39.27 -18.93 -10.76
N ASP A 159 39.23 -19.47 -11.98
CA ASP A 159 39.23 -20.92 -12.22
C ASP A 159 40.50 -21.59 -11.65
N ARG A 160 41.64 -20.88 -11.67
CA ARG A 160 42.87 -21.37 -11.04
C ARG A 160 42.76 -21.39 -9.52
N LEU A 161 42.13 -20.39 -8.90
CA LEU A 161 41.92 -20.36 -7.45
C LEU A 161 40.98 -21.48 -6.99
N GLU A 162 39.94 -21.79 -7.78
CA GLU A 162 39.10 -22.97 -7.57
C GLU A 162 39.92 -24.26 -7.69
N ALA A 163 40.68 -24.43 -8.78
CA ALA A 163 41.47 -25.63 -9.03
C ALA A 163 42.55 -25.88 -7.97
N ASP A 164 43.13 -24.82 -7.41
CA ASP A 164 44.12 -24.87 -6.34
C ASP A 164 43.48 -25.06 -4.94
N GLY A 165 42.15 -25.08 -4.85
CA GLY A 165 41.40 -25.23 -3.59
C GLY A 165 41.49 -24.02 -2.65
N LYS A 166 41.77 -22.83 -3.20
CA LYS A 166 41.93 -21.57 -2.44
C LYS A 166 40.63 -20.77 -2.33
N LEU A 167 39.71 -20.96 -3.28
CA LEU A 167 38.39 -20.34 -3.30
C LEU A 167 37.33 -21.41 -3.05
N ASP A 168 36.41 -21.17 -2.10
CA ASP A 168 35.27 -22.07 -1.88
C ASP A 168 34.09 -21.62 -2.76
N VAL A 169 33.80 -22.43 -3.78
CA VAL A 169 32.71 -22.21 -4.73
C VAL A 169 31.59 -23.25 -4.59
N SER A 170 31.57 -24.02 -3.51
CA SER A 170 30.61 -25.11 -3.32
C SER A 170 29.15 -24.64 -3.32
N GLY A 171 28.89 -23.41 -2.89
CA GLY A 171 27.59 -22.75 -2.96
C GLY A 171 27.27 -22.08 -4.31
N VAL A 172 28.17 -22.13 -5.29
CA VAL A 172 28.10 -21.36 -6.54
C VAL A 172 28.13 -22.26 -7.78
N THR A 173 28.95 -23.31 -7.80
CA THR A 173 29.13 -24.16 -8.98
C THR A 173 27.82 -24.85 -9.40
N GLY A 174 27.38 -24.60 -10.65
CA GLY A 174 26.18 -25.19 -11.23
C GLY A 174 24.85 -24.60 -10.73
N LYS A 175 24.90 -23.49 -9.99
CA LYS A 175 23.75 -22.80 -9.41
C LYS A 175 23.27 -21.64 -10.30
N TRP A 176 22.00 -21.26 -10.17
CA TRP A 176 21.43 -20.14 -10.90
C TRP A 176 21.73 -18.82 -10.19
N GLU A 177 22.38 -17.88 -10.89
CA GLU A 177 22.51 -16.46 -10.51
C GLU A 177 23.02 -16.16 -9.10
N THR A 178 23.87 -17.02 -8.55
CA THR A 178 24.44 -16.82 -7.23
C THR A 178 25.92 -16.46 -7.31
N PHE A 179 26.49 -16.04 -6.20
CA PHE A 179 27.87 -15.60 -6.12
C PHE A 179 28.46 -15.86 -4.73
N VAL A 180 29.79 -15.74 -4.68
CA VAL A 180 30.54 -15.70 -3.43
C VAL A 180 31.52 -14.53 -3.45
N THR A 181 31.61 -13.84 -2.32
CA THR A 181 32.62 -12.84 -2.02
C THR A 181 33.51 -13.36 -0.89
N GLN A 182 34.79 -13.58 -1.17
CA GLN A 182 35.73 -14.20 -0.22
C GLN A 182 37.10 -13.53 -0.27
N ILE A 183 37.72 -13.34 0.89
CA ILE A 183 39.14 -12.97 0.98
C ILE A 183 40.00 -14.23 0.83
N VAL A 184 40.93 -14.22 -0.12
CA VAL A 184 41.88 -15.32 -0.39
C VAL A 184 43.31 -14.83 -0.11
N ASP A 185 44.00 -15.51 0.80
CA ASP A 185 45.41 -15.25 1.11
C ASP A 185 46.33 -15.98 0.12
N ALA A 186 47.43 -15.33 -0.25
CA ALA A 186 48.41 -15.78 -1.24
C ALA A 186 47.74 -16.37 -2.51
N PRO A 187 46.84 -15.63 -3.18
CA PRO A 187 46.03 -16.16 -4.27
C PRO A 187 46.92 -16.60 -5.45
N MET A 188 47.95 -15.81 -5.77
CA MET A 188 48.95 -16.11 -6.79
C MET A 188 50.30 -15.51 -6.42
N GLU A 189 51.36 -15.90 -7.13
CA GLU A 189 52.70 -15.35 -6.90
C GLU A 189 52.69 -13.81 -7.06
N GLY A 190 53.30 -13.10 -6.10
CA GLY A 190 53.36 -11.63 -6.09
C GLY A 190 52.18 -10.92 -5.43
N VAL A 191 51.06 -11.61 -5.19
CA VAL A 191 49.87 -11.06 -4.53
C VAL A 191 49.74 -11.65 -3.12
N GLU A 192 49.67 -10.79 -2.10
CA GLU A 192 49.51 -11.21 -0.71
C GLU A 192 48.06 -11.59 -0.40
N ARG A 193 47.07 -10.80 -0.87
CA ARG A 193 45.64 -11.04 -0.63
C ARG A 193 44.80 -10.63 -1.84
N ALA A 194 43.73 -11.37 -2.12
CA ALA A 194 42.70 -10.94 -3.06
C ALA A 194 41.33 -10.98 -2.40
N LEU A 195 40.51 -9.96 -2.67
CA LEU A 195 39.06 -10.07 -2.52
C LEU A 195 38.52 -10.65 -3.82
N VAL A 196 37.92 -11.84 -3.78
CA VAL A 196 37.40 -12.53 -4.95
C VAL A 196 35.88 -12.46 -4.94
N ILE A 197 35.29 -11.96 -6.03
CA ILE A 197 33.86 -12.02 -6.34
C ILE A 197 33.70 -12.99 -7.52
N ALA A 198 33.18 -14.18 -7.23
CA ALA A 198 32.97 -15.23 -8.22
C ALA A 198 31.48 -15.54 -8.38
N GLY A 199 30.96 -15.37 -9.60
CA GLY A 199 29.59 -15.68 -9.97
C GLY A 199 29.42 -17.06 -10.60
N SER A 200 28.26 -17.69 -10.40
CA SER A 200 27.90 -18.96 -11.04
C SER A 200 27.65 -18.82 -12.55
N ASP A 201 27.18 -17.63 -12.94
CA ASP A 201 26.92 -17.20 -14.31
C ASP A 201 27.13 -15.67 -14.41
N GLN A 202 26.88 -15.11 -15.60
CA GLN A 202 27.00 -13.67 -15.88
C GLN A 202 26.28 -12.80 -14.83
N ARG A 203 25.04 -13.16 -14.49
CA ARG A 203 24.22 -12.38 -13.56
C ARG A 203 24.65 -12.59 -12.12
N GLY A 204 25.06 -13.78 -11.74
CA GLY A 204 25.68 -14.04 -10.44
C GLY A 204 26.87 -13.11 -10.18
N ALA A 205 27.79 -12.99 -11.14
CA ALA A 205 28.96 -12.11 -11.01
C ALA A 205 28.55 -10.61 -10.94
N ILE A 206 27.55 -10.20 -11.72
CA ILE A 206 26.99 -8.84 -11.68
C ILE A 206 26.33 -8.55 -10.32
N PHE A 207 25.53 -9.47 -9.79
CA PHE A 207 24.89 -9.33 -8.48
C PHE A 207 25.92 -9.30 -7.36
N GLY A 208 27.01 -10.07 -7.44
CA GLY A 208 28.11 -9.98 -6.48
C GLY A 208 28.82 -8.63 -6.48
N ALA A 209 29.02 -8.04 -7.66
CA ALA A 209 29.59 -6.69 -7.76
C ALA A 209 28.65 -5.62 -7.18
N TYR A 210 27.35 -5.68 -7.49
CA TYR A 210 26.37 -4.74 -6.94
C TYR A 210 26.03 -4.96 -5.46
N ASP A 211 26.18 -6.19 -4.95
CA ASP A 211 26.13 -6.47 -3.53
C ASP A 211 27.25 -5.72 -2.79
N LEU A 212 28.48 -5.76 -3.30
CA LEU A 212 29.57 -4.95 -2.76
C LEU A 212 29.27 -3.43 -2.88
N SER A 213 28.74 -2.96 -4.02
CA SER A 213 28.30 -1.56 -4.18
C SER A 213 27.27 -1.14 -3.12
N SER A 214 26.29 -2.00 -2.82
CA SER A 214 25.29 -1.75 -1.77
C SER A 214 25.96 -1.70 -0.38
N GLN A 215 26.86 -2.65 -0.09
CA GLN A 215 27.54 -2.75 1.20
C GLN A 215 28.49 -1.58 1.48
N ILE A 216 29.07 -0.95 0.45
CA ILE A 216 29.88 0.28 0.61
C ILE A 216 29.02 1.54 0.75
N GLY A 217 27.70 1.46 0.48
CA GLY A 217 26.74 2.54 0.69
C GLY A 217 26.24 3.25 -0.57
N VAL A 218 26.13 2.53 -1.70
CA VAL A 218 25.48 3.03 -2.93
C VAL A 218 24.10 2.41 -3.10
N SER A 219 23.07 3.25 -3.08
CA SER A 219 21.67 2.83 -3.30
C SER A 219 21.41 2.32 -4.72
N PRO A 220 20.53 1.33 -4.92
CA PRO A 220 20.01 0.94 -6.23
C PRO A 220 19.38 2.09 -7.03
N VAL A 221 18.82 3.09 -6.33
CA VAL A 221 18.16 4.26 -6.92
C VAL A 221 18.99 5.55 -6.77
N TYR A 222 20.31 5.47 -6.59
CA TYR A 222 21.20 6.65 -6.52
C TYR A 222 21.01 7.62 -7.69
N TRP A 223 20.70 7.09 -8.88
CA TRP A 223 20.40 7.88 -10.05
C TRP A 223 18.90 8.10 -10.24
N TRP A 224 18.03 7.16 -9.89
CA TRP A 224 16.58 7.34 -10.12
C TRP A 224 15.88 8.22 -9.10
N ASP A 225 16.49 8.41 -7.92
CA ASP A 225 15.94 9.22 -6.83
C ASP A 225 16.98 10.13 -6.19
N ASP A 226 18.06 10.43 -6.92
CA ASP A 226 19.11 11.35 -6.48
C ASP A 226 19.70 10.99 -5.10
N VAL A 227 19.64 9.71 -4.70
CA VAL A 227 20.11 9.24 -3.40
C VAL A 227 21.63 9.43 -3.32
N PRO A 228 22.14 10.28 -2.41
CA PRO A 228 23.56 10.57 -2.34
C PRO A 228 24.33 9.33 -1.85
N PRO A 229 25.44 8.95 -2.50
CA PRO A 229 26.32 7.90 -2.01
C PRO A 229 26.84 8.21 -0.61
N GLN A 230 26.80 7.24 0.30
CA GLN A 230 27.22 7.47 1.69
C GLN A 230 28.74 7.63 1.78
N LYS A 231 29.24 8.85 1.97
CA LYS A 231 30.68 9.14 2.01
C LYS A 231 31.40 8.40 3.14
N LYS A 232 32.49 7.69 2.82
CA LYS A 232 33.35 6.97 3.79
C LYS A 232 34.84 7.26 3.51
N GLN A 233 35.62 7.46 4.57
CA GLN A 233 37.06 7.73 4.48
C GLN A 233 37.92 6.45 4.32
N ALA A 234 37.38 5.31 4.72
CA ALA A 234 38.03 4.02 4.60
C ALA A 234 36.98 2.92 4.42
N LEU A 235 37.30 1.92 3.62
CA LEU A 235 36.49 0.74 3.37
C LEU A 235 37.33 -0.52 3.58
N TYR A 236 36.84 -1.40 4.43
CA TYR A 236 37.43 -2.70 4.72
C TYR A 236 36.39 -3.81 4.56
N VAL A 237 36.74 -4.90 3.87
CA VAL A 237 35.90 -6.10 3.80
C VAL A 237 36.27 -7.05 4.95
N LEU A 238 35.27 -7.57 5.65
CA LEU A 238 35.44 -8.53 6.75
C LEU A 238 35.82 -9.92 6.22
N PRO A 239 36.68 -10.68 6.93
CA PRO A 239 36.97 -12.06 6.58
C PRO A 239 35.73 -12.95 6.70
N GLY A 240 35.64 -13.94 5.82
CA GLY A 240 34.51 -14.86 5.74
C GLY A 240 34.15 -15.19 4.30
N LEU A 241 33.13 -16.05 4.16
CA LEU A 241 32.47 -16.36 2.91
C LEU A 241 31.13 -15.62 2.91
N HIS A 242 30.99 -14.62 2.05
CA HIS A 242 29.78 -13.80 1.95
C HIS A 242 29.01 -14.18 0.69
N THR A 243 27.73 -14.49 0.84
CA THR A 243 26.82 -14.86 -0.25
C THR A 243 25.38 -14.58 0.16
N GLN A 244 24.50 -14.40 -0.81
CA GLN A 244 23.06 -14.31 -0.59
C GLN A 244 22.31 -15.62 -0.92
N GLY A 245 23.03 -16.68 -1.30
CA GLY A 245 22.43 -17.94 -1.76
C GLY A 245 21.86 -17.85 -3.17
N GLU A 246 21.17 -18.92 -3.59
CA GLU A 246 20.45 -18.99 -4.87
C GLU A 246 19.08 -18.29 -4.71
N PRO A 247 18.64 -17.45 -5.66
CA PRO A 247 17.34 -16.81 -5.58
C PRO A 247 16.22 -17.86 -5.61
N ALA A 248 15.25 -17.71 -4.70
CA ALA A 248 14.09 -18.60 -4.62
C ALA A 248 13.21 -18.54 -5.88
N VAL A 249 13.11 -17.36 -6.50
CA VAL A 249 12.37 -17.16 -7.75
C VAL A 249 13.33 -17.01 -8.94
N ARG A 250 13.11 -17.80 -9.99
CA ARG A 250 14.07 -17.89 -11.12
C ARG A 250 14.10 -16.64 -12.01
N PHE A 251 12.95 -16.18 -12.47
CA PHE A 251 12.80 -14.93 -13.24
C PHE A 251 12.06 -13.90 -12.37
N ARG A 252 12.69 -12.76 -12.11
CA ARG A 252 12.22 -11.75 -11.14
C ARG A 252 12.32 -10.39 -11.80
N GLY A 253 11.22 -9.66 -11.86
CA GLY A 253 11.15 -8.51 -12.74
C GLY A 253 9.98 -7.59 -12.52
N PHE A 254 9.91 -6.60 -13.40
CA PHE A 254 8.81 -5.65 -13.45
C PHE A 254 8.44 -5.30 -14.89
N PHE A 255 7.24 -4.75 -15.02
CA PHE A 255 6.66 -4.26 -16.26
C PHE A 255 6.54 -2.74 -16.16
N VAL A 256 7.28 -2.02 -17.00
CA VAL A 256 7.05 -0.59 -17.22
C VAL A 256 5.80 -0.48 -18.10
N ASN A 257 4.71 0.04 -17.56
CA ASN A 257 3.41 0.14 -18.23
C ASN A 257 2.73 1.46 -17.88
N ASP A 258 1.56 1.73 -18.46
CA ASP A 258 0.73 2.88 -18.09
C ASP A 258 1.49 4.22 -18.21
N GLU A 259 2.52 4.21 -19.07
CA GLU A 259 3.71 5.08 -19.00
C GLU A 259 3.46 6.49 -19.53
N ASN A 260 2.22 6.82 -19.89
CA ASN A 260 1.82 8.12 -20.38
C ASN A 260 0.84 8.76 -19.37
N PRO A 261 1.01 10.06 -19.06
CA PRO A 261 1.91 11.02 -19.70
C PRO A 261 3.34 11.08 -19.14
N ALA A 262 3.64 10.50 -17.97
CA ALA A 262 4.87 10.76 -17.23
C ALA A 262 6.14 10.28 -17.93
N THR A 263 6.50 9.00 -17.84
CA THR A 263 7.72 8.42 -18.46
C THR A 263 7.79 8.73 -19.95
N GLY A 264 6.64 8.63 -20.62
CA GLY A 264 6.48 8.84 -22.05
C GLY A 264 6.93 10.23 -22.51
N ASN A 265 6.72 11.26 -21.69
CA ASN A 265 7.17 12.63 -21.98
C ASN A 265 8.57 12.90 -21.42
N TRP A 266 8.86 12.46 -20.20
CA TRP A 266 10.13 12.73 -19.52
C TRP A 266 11.33 12.09 -20.25
N ALA A 267 11.21 10.82 -20.65
CA ALA A 267 12.32 10.07 -21.21
C ALA A 267 12.85 10.70 -22.52
N ALA A 268 11.95 11.19 -23.38
CA ALA A 268 12.34 11.85 -24.63
C ALA A 268 13.07 13.18 -24.40
N LYS A 269 12.73 13.93 -23.34
CA LYS A 269 13.43 15.17 -22.96
C LYS A 269 14.83 14.86 -22.40
N MET A 270 14.94 13.83 -21.57
CA MET A 270 16.18 13.46 -20.87
C MET A 270 17.21 12.75 -21.77
N PHE A 271 16.75 11.78 -22.57
CA PHE A 271 17.61 10.89 -23.36
C PHE A 271 17.54 11.14 -24.87
N GLY A 272 16.77 12.15 -25.29
CA GLY A 272 16.46 12.42 -26.68
C GLY A 272 15.37 11.48 -27.23
N PRO A 273 14.90 11.75 -28.47
CA PRO A 273 13.78 11.02 -29.05
C PRO A 273 14.14 9.57 -29.38
N GLY A 274 13.09 8.77 -29.59
CA GLY A 274 13.18 7.45 -30.23
C GLY A 274 13.87 7.53 -31.59
N LYS A 275 14.49 6.42 -32.00
CA LYS A 275 15.25 6.30 -33.27
C LYS A 275 14.41 5.79 -34.43
N ALA A 276 13.21 5.27 -34.16
CA ALA A 276 12.24 4.87 -35.18
C ALA A 276 11.71 6.08 -35.99
N PRO A 277 11.76 6.04 -37.34
CA PRO A 277 11.19 7.10 -38.17
C PRO A 277 9.68 7.27 -37.92
N GLY A 278 9.24 8.50 -37.61
CA GLY A 278 7.83 8.81 -37.35
C GLY A 278 7.37 8.59 -35.90
N PHE A 279 8.23 8.07 -35.02
CA PHE A 279 7.88 7.75 -33.63
C PHE A 279 8.86 8.40 -32.63
N PRO A 280 8.91 9.74 -32.55
CA PRO A 280 9.87 10.45 -31.69
C PRO A 280 9.67 10.19 -30.18
N GLY A 281 8.48 9.73 -29.77
CA GLY A 281 8.17 9.34 -28.38
C GLY A 281 8.68 7.95 -27.97
N GLY A 282 9.28 7.18 -28.88
CA GLY A 282 9.82 5.86 -28.56
C GLY A 282 10.95 5.89 -27.51
N LEU A 283 11.06 4.84 -26.69
CA LEU A 283 12.06 4.76 -25.62
C LEU A 283 13.35 4.13 -26.15
N ASN A 284 14.45 4.89 -26.10
CA ASN A 284 15.73 4.50 -26.69
C ASN A 284 16.67 3.79 -25.69
N HIS A 285 17.80 3.27 -26.18
CA HIS A 285 18.67 2.42 -25.36
C HIS A 285 19.28 3.15 -24.17
N LEU A 286 19.46 4.47 -24.22
CA LEU A 286 20.03 5.25 -23.12
C LEU A 286 19.08 5.32 -21.91
N TYR A 287 17.77 5.39 -22.18
CA TYR A 287 16.74 5.26 -21.14
C TYR A 287 16.79 3.84 -20.54
N TRP A 288 16.80 2.83 -21.42
CA TRP A 288 16.78 1.43 -20.98
C TRP A 288 18.05 1.03 -20.23
N GLU A 289 19.22 1.58 -20.55
CA GLU A 289 20.45 1.39 -19.74
C GLU A 289 20.22 1.78 -18.28
N LYS A 290 19.48 2.86 -18.01
CA LYS A 290 19.17 3.30 -16.65
C LYS A 290 18.15 2.41 -15.95
N ILE A 291 17.16 1.89 -16.66
CA ILE A 291 16.26 0.88 -16.12
C ILE A 291 17.01 -0.43 -15.83
N PHE A 292 17.88 -0.89 -16.72
CA PHE A 292 18.64 -2.14 -16.56
C PHE A 292 19.66 -2.06 -15.42
N GLU A 293 20.33 -0.91 -15.27
CA GLU A 293 21.22 -0.67 -14.13
C GLU A 293 20.45 -0.79 -12.80
N ALA A 294 19.30 -0.12 -12.68
CA ALA A 294 18.47 -0.18 -11.49
C ALA A 294 17.95 -1.59 -11.22
N ALA A 295 17.40 -2.26 -12.24
CA ALA A 295 16.90 -3.62 -12.14
C ALA A 295 17.96 -4.57 -11.57
N LEU A 296 19.20 -4.56 -12.10
CA LEU A 296 20.27 -5.43 -11.63
C LEU A 296 20.75 -5.07 -10.21
N ARG A 297 20.79 -3.77 -9.86
CA ARG A 297 21.11 -3.34 -8.48
C ARG A 297 20.05 -3.79 -7.47
N MET A 298 18.78 -3.87 -7.89
CA MET A 298 17.68 -4.45 -7.11
C MET A 298 17.60 -5.99 -7.21
N LYS A 299 18.52 -6.64 -7.93
CA LYS A 299 18.60 -8.09 -8.18
C LYS A 299 17.45 -8.68 -9.04
N ALA A 300 16.79 -7.84 -9.84
CA ALA A 300 15.93 -8.27 -10.93
C ALA A 300 16.75 -8.77 -12.12
N ASN A 301 16.17 -9.67 -12.90
CA ASN A 301 16.75 -10.20 -14.15
C ASN A 301 15.75 -10.19 -15.32
N TYR A 302 14.48 -9.86 -15.10
CA TYR A 302 13.41 -9.98 -16.09
C TYR A 302 12.68 -8.66 -16.28
N ILE A 303 12.38 -8.28 -17.53
CA ILE A 303 11.66 -7.02 -17.82
C ILE A 303 10.62 -7.23 -18.92
N TRP A 304 9.42 -6.69 -18.70
CA TRP A 304 8.48 -6.36 -19.76
C TRP A 304 8.62 -4.88 -20.10
N PRO A 305 8.92 -4.54 -21.37
CA PRO A 305 9.11 -3.15 -21.75
C PRO A 305 7.76 -2.44 -21.98
N ALA A 306 7.78 -1.11 -21.91
CA ALA A 306 6.67 -0.22 -22.23
C ALA A 306 5.99 -0.57 -23.56
N VAL A 307 4.65 -0.49 -23.60
CA VAL A 307 3.83 -0.96 -24.73
C VAL A 307 2.84 0.08 -25.28
N TRP A 308 2.52 1.16 -24.57
CA TRP A 308 1.50 2.13 -24.99
C TRP A 308 2.07 3.11 -26.02
N GLY A 309 1.89 2.79 -27.31
CA GLY A 309 2.53 3.51 -28.41
C GLY A 309 4.04 3.28 -28.49
N ARG A 310 4.58 2.32 -27.73
CA ARG A 310 6.00 1.97 -27.62
C ARG A 310 6.25 0.59 -28.23
N ALA A 311 7.35 0.46 -28.96
CA ALA A 311 7.74 -0.78 -29.61
C ALA A 311 9.23 -1.03 -29.35
N PHE A 312 9.56 -1.65 -28.23
CA PHE A 312 10.93 -1.78 -27.72
C PHE A 312 11.97 -2.12 -28.80
N GLY A 313 11.73 -3.14 -29.63
CA GLY A 313 12.68 -3.57 -30.66
C GLY A 313 12.78 -2.64 -31.88
N GLU A 314 11.83 -1.74 -32.09
CA GLU A 314 11.82 -0.79 -33.21
C GLU A 314 12.16 0.64 -32.77
N ASP A 315 11.79 1.05 -31.55
CA ASP A 315 12.05 2.37 -30.98
C ASP A 315 13.54 2.71 -31.01
N ASP A 316 14.41 1.71 -30.77
CA ASP A 316 15.84 1.79 -31.03
C ASP A 316 16.40 0.38 -31.35
N PRO A 317 17.06 0.17 -32.50
CA PRO A 317 17.70 -1.10 -32.84
C PRO A 317 18.75 -1.60 -31.82
N GLU A 318 19.28 -0.73 -30.96
CA GLU A 318 20.25 -1.10 -29.92
C GLU A 318 19.61 -1.58 -28.61
N ASN A 319 18.28 -1.45 -28.45
CA ASN A 319 17.58 -1.79 -27.19
C ASN A 319 17.83 -3.25 -26.76
N HIS A 320 17.63 -4.22 -27.66
CA HIS A 320 17.85 -5.64 -27.33
C HIS A 320 19.32 -6.01 -27.11
N LYS A 321 20.25 -5.44 -27.90
CA LYS A 321 21.68 -5.65 -27.69
C LYS A 321 22.13 -5.12 -26.32
N THR A 322 21.58 -3.98 -25.92
CA THR A 322 21.82 -3.38 -24.61
C THR A 322 21.29 -4.29 -23.51
N ALA A 323 20.08 -4.83 -23.64
CA ALA A 323 19.53 -5.81 -22.70
C ALA A 323 20.43 -7.05 -22.56
N THR A 324 20.84 -7.67 -23.68
CA THR A 324 21.76 -8.82 -23.68
C THR A 324 23.09 -8.49 -23.01
N ARG A 325 23.67 -7.31 -23.30
CA ARG A 325 24.91 -6.85 -22.66
C ARG A 325 24.77 -6.73 -21.14
N TYR A 326 23.65 -6.22 -20.65
CA TYR A 326 23.37 -6.11 -19.22
C TYR A 326 23.01 -7.47 -18.59
N GLY A 327 22.64 -8.46 -19.41
CA GLY A 327 22.15 -9.76 -18.95
C GLY A 327 20.68 -9.73 -18.55
N ILE A 328 19.89 -8.78 -19.06
CA ILE A 328 18.45 -8.74 -18.81
C ILE A 328 17.75 -9.75 -19.72
N VAL A 329 16.97 -10.64 -19.09
CA VAL A 329 16.05 -11.54 -19.76
C VAL A 329 14.84 -10.74 -20.21
N MET A 330 14.58 -10.73 -21.52
CA MET A 330 13.45 -9.97 -22.07
C MET A 330 12.18 -10.80 -22.09
N GLY A 331 11.08 -10.20 -21.68
CA GLY A 331 9.73 -10.71 -21.91
C GLY A 331 8.87 -9.70 -22.66
N THR A 332 7.62 -10.09 -22.88
CA THR A 332 6.56 -9.23 -23.39
C THR A 332 5.29 -9.48 -22.60
N SER A 333 4.42 -8.47 -22.48
CA SER A 333 3.13 -8.62 -21.82
C SER A 333 2.30 -9.74 -22.47
N HIS A 334 1.31 -10.24 -21.73
CA HIS A 334 0.52 -11.42 -22.11
C HIS A 334 -0.26 -11.31 -23.44
N GLU A 335 -0.42 -10.10 -23.98
CA GLU A 335 -1.08 -9.84 -25.25
C GLU A 335 -0.13 -9.76 -26.46
N ALA A 336 1.18 -9.72 -26.19
CA ALA A 336 2.25 -9.46 -27.15
C ALA A 336 3.11 -10.72 -27.35
N PRO A 337 2.62 -11.75 -28.06
CA PRO A 337 3.28 -13.04 -28.11
C PRO A 337 4.53 -13.03 -29.01
N MET A 338 5.37 -14.06 -28.86
CA MET A 338 6.45 -14.38 -29.79
C MET A 338 7.53 -13.29 -29.94
N MET A 339 7.85 -12.61 -28.82
CA MET A 339 8.87 -11.54 -28.76
C MET A 339 8.55 -10.35 -29.70
N GLN A 340 7.26 -10.11 -29.95
CA GLN A 340 6.74 -8.97 -30.72
C GLN A 340 5.84 -8.12 -29.82
N GLY A 341 6.22 -6.87 -29.57
CA GLY A 341 5.32 -5.91 -28.92
C GLY A 341 4.10 -5.60 -29.80
N ILE A 342 2.94 -5.33 -29.21
CA ILE A 342 1.70 -5.08 -29.97
C ILE A 342 1.83 -3.91 -30.96
N GLU A 343 2.60 -2.89 -30.61
CA GLU A 343 2.85 -1.74 -31.48
C GLU A 343 3.73 -2.08 -32.70
N GLU A 344 4.53 -3.15 -32.66
CA GLU A 344 5.24 -3.65 -33.85
C GLU A 344 4.29 -4.20 -34.91
N TRP A 345 3.04 -4.52 -34.54
CA TRP A 345 1.97 -4.79 -35.50
C TRP A 345 1.26 -3.48 -35.88
N ASN A 346 0.77 -2.73 -34.89
CA ASN A 346 -0.09 -1.56 -35.11
C ASN A 346 0.56 -0.49 -36.00
N ARG A 347 1.87 -0.25 -35.85
CA ARG A 347 2.61 0.76 -36.64
C ARG A 347 2.69 0.44 -38.14
N HIS A 348 2.51 -0.83 -38.52
CA HIS A 348 2.68 -1.27 -39.91
C HIS A 348 1.37 -1.65 -40.61
N VAL A 349 0.26 -1.71 -39.87
CA VAL A 349 -1.08 -1.90 -40.46
C VAL A 349 -1.50 -0.63 -41.20
N VAL A 350 -1.91 -0.78 -42.46
CA VAL A 350 -2.53 0.31 -43.22
C VAL A 350 -4.04 0.23 -43.01
N PRO A 351 -4.66 1.25 -42.38
CA PRO A 351 -6.08 1.23 -42.07
C PRO A 351 -6.93 1.27 -43.35
N GLU A 352 -8.17 0.80 -43.22
CA GLU A 352 -9.16 0.88 -44.29
C GLU A 352 -9.53 2.35 -44.62
N VAL A 353 -9.75 2.64 -45.90
CA VAL A 353 -10.28 3.94 -46.35
C VAL A 353 -11.78 3.80 -46.52
N LYS A 354 -12.55 4.66 -45.85
CA LYS A 354 -14.00 4.73 -45.98
C LYS A 354 -14.43 5.95 -46.81
N ASP A 355 -15.48 5.79 -47.62
CA ASP A 355 -16.15 6.90 -48.28
C ASP A 355 -17.00 7.72 -47.29
N ALA A 356 -17.59 8.83 -47.75
CA ALA A 356 -18.46 9.68 -46.93
C ALA A 356 -19.73 8.98 -46.41
N ALA A 357 -20.09 7.83 -46.98
CA ALA A 357 -21.21 6.99 -46.53
C ALA A 357 -20.75 5.87 -45.57
N GLY A 358 -19.46 5.82 -45.22
CA GLY A 358 -18.88 4.81 -44.33
C GLY A 358 -18.52 3.49 -45.02
N ASN A 359 -18.65 3.37 -46.34
CA ASN A 359 -18.31 2.15 -47.07
C ASN A 359 -16.79 2.06 -47.25
N VAL A 360 -16.22 0.88 -47.00
CA VAL A 360 -14.80 0.60 -47.24
C VAL A 360 -14.52 0.62 -48.75
N VAL A 361 -13.72 1.57 -49.22
CA VAL A 361 -13.28 1.71 -50.62
C VAL A 361 -11.84 1.23 -50.83
N THR A 362 -11.04 1.15 -49.77
CA THR A 362 -9.75 0.47 -49.78
C THR A 362 -9.68 -0.37 -48.51
N PRO A 363 -9.55 -1.70 -48.62
CA PRO A 363 -9.52 -2.56 -47.45
C PRO A 363 -8.25 -2.32 -46.64
N LYS A 364 -8.31 -2.70 -45.37
CA LYS A 364 -7.15 -2.76 -44.48
C LYS A 364 -6.11 -3.76 -45.04
N THR A 365 -4.83 -3.50 -44.84
CA THR A 365 -3.73 -4.38 -45.27
C THR A 365 -2.58 -4.38 -44.25
N ASP A 366 -1.74 -5.41 -44.29
CA ASP A 366 -0.50 -5.53 -43.50
C ASP A 366 0.73 -5.76 -44.41
N PRO A 367 1.97 -5.55 -43.90
CA PRO A 367 3.19 -5.77 -44.67
C PRO A 367 3.45 -7.24 -45.06
N TYR A 368 2.66 -8.18 -44.57
CA TYR A 368 2.82 -9.62 -44.81
C TYR A 368 1.86 -10.16 -45.89
N GLY A 369 1.05 -9.27 -46.49
CA GLY A 369 0.12 -9.56 -47.57
C GLY A 369 -1.26 -10.05 -47.11
N GLY A 370 -1.61 -9.81 -45.84
CA GLY A 370 -2.87 -10.19 -45.22
C GLY A 370 -3.90 -9.05 -45.12
N THR A 371 -4.91 -9.27 -44.28
CA THR A 371 -6.05 -8.34 -44.10
C THR A 371 -5.75 -7.17 -43.15
N GLY A 372 -4.59 -7.16 -42.48
CA GLY A 372 -4.28 -6.23 -41.40
C GLY A 372 -5.05 -6.46 -40.10
N ASP A 373 -5.89 -7.48 -40.03
CA ASP A 373 -6.62 -7.79 -38.80
C ASP A 373 -5.74 -8.62 -37.84
N TRP A 374 -5.72 -8.21 -36.58
CA TRP A 374 -5.17 -9.00 -35.47
C TRP A 374 -6.18 -10.09 -35.06
N ARG A 375 -6.47 -11.01 -36.00
CA ARG A 375 -7.40 -12.13 -35.82
C ARG A 375 -6.86 -13.38 -36.48
N PHE A 376 -6.52 -14.40 -35.69
CA PHE A 376 -5.91 -15.61 -36.22
C PHE A 376 -6.83 -16.38 -37.17
N SER A 377 -8.13 -16.41 -36.92
CA SER A 377 -9.12 -17.10 -37.78
C SER A 377 -9.23 -16.51 -39.19
N VAL A 378 -8.83 -15.25 -39.39
CA VAL A 378 -8.94 -14.53 -40.67
C VAL A 378 -7.57 -14.24 -41.31
N ASN A 379 -6.55 -13.99 -40.48
CA ASN A 379 -5.25 -13.46 -40.92
C ASN A 379 -4.06 -14.31 -40.47
N ALA A 380 -4.26 -15.62 -40.27
CA ALA A 380 -3.26 -16.55 -39.73
C ALA A 380 -1.89 -16.45 -40.41
N ASP A 381 -1.82 -16.46 -41.74
CA ASP A 381 -0.55 -16.49 -42.47
C ASP A 381 0.30 -15.22 -42.25
N ALA A 382 -0.35 -14.05 -42.15
CA ALA A 382 0.33 -12.79 -41.86
C ALA A 382 0.82 -12.75 -40.41
N LEU A 383 0.00 -13.20 -39.46
CA LEU A 383 0.36 -13.28 -38.04
C LEU A 383 1.50 -14.26 -37.80
N LYS A 384 1.50 -15.42 -38.46
CA LYS A 384 2.62 -16.38 -38.42
C LYS A 384 3.91 -15.74 -38.90
N LYS A 385 3.90 -15.04 -40.04
CA LYS A 385 5.08 -14.32 -40.55
C LYS A 385 5.57 -13.23 -39.59
N HIS A 386 4.65 -12.51 -38.97
CA HIS A 386 4.96 -11.50 -37.95
C HIS A 386 5.63 -12.14 -36.72
N TRP A 387 5.09 -13.23 -36.19
CA TRP A 387 5.69 -13.97 -35.09
C TRP A 387 7.04 -14.59 -35.45
N THR A 388 7.18 -15.12 -36.67
CA THR A 388 8.48 -15.60 -37.19
C THR A 388 9.52 -14.49 -37.20
N LYS A 389 9.17 -13.25 -37.56
CA LYS A 389 10.08 -12.09 -37.49
C LYS A 389 10.60 -11.87 -36.06
N GLY A 390 9.74 -11.97 -35.05
CA GLY A 390 10.13 -11.82 -33.64
C GLY A 390 11.12 -12.87 -33.16
N ILE A 391 10.84 -14.15 -33.44
CA ILE A 391 11.76 -15.25 -33.09
C ILE A 391 13.05 -15.20 -33.91
N GLN A 392 12.99 -14.81 -35.18
CA GLN A 392 14.19 -14.62 -36.00
C GLN A 392 15.06 -13.52 -35.39
N ARG A 393 14.48 -12.41 -34.94
CA ARG A 393 15.20 -11.35 -34.22
C ARG A 393 15.83 -11.87 -32.93
N MET A 394 15.13 -12.70 -32.17
CA MET A 394 15.66 -13.35 -30.96
C MET A 394 16.92 -14.16 -31.25
N VAL A 395 16.92 -14.97 -32.32
CA VAL A 395 18.09 -15.75 -32.75
C VAL A 395 19.20 -14.85 -33.27
N ASP A 396 18.89 -13.94 -34.20
CA ASP A 396 19.87 -13.10 -34.90
C ASP A 396 20.63 -12.16 -33.94
N GLN A 397 19.97 -11.70 -32.88
CA GLN A 397 20.54 -10.79 -31.88
C GLN A 397 20.96 -11.48 -30.58
N ASN A 398 20.86 -12.82 -30.51
CA ASN A 398 21.18 -13.60 -29.31
C ASN A 398 20.47 -13.05 -28.05
N ILE A 399 19.15 -12.85 -28.16
CA ILE A 399 18.32 -12.32 -27.08
C ILE A 399 17.99 -13.47 -26.13
N GLU A 400 18.39 -13.33 -24.86
CA GLU A 400 17.85 -14.19 -23.80
C GLU A 400 16.44 -13.74 -23.47
N GLY A 401 15.44 -14.60 -23.70
CA GLY A 401 14.05 -14.21 -23.53
C GLY A 401 13.15 -15.35 -23.08
N VAL A 402 12.06 -14.97 -22.40
CA VAL A 402 10.94 -15.85 -22.08
C VAL A 402 9.83 -15.56 -23.07
N VAL A 403 9.54 -16.53 -23.94
CA VAL A 403 8.63 -16.34 -25.07
C VAL A 403 7.18 -16.43 -24.60
N THR A 404 6.45 -15.33 -24.70
CA THR A 404 5.00 -15.30 -24.47
C THR A 404 4.25 -16.05 -25.56
N LEU A 405 3.42 -17.00 -25.15
CA LEU A 405 2.52 -17.79 -26.01
C LEU A 405 1.07 -17.32 -25.86
N GLY A 406 0.22 -17.79 -26.78
CA GLY A 406 -1.18 -17.41 -26.86
C GLY A 406 -1.37 -16.11 -27.65
N MET A 407 -2.58 -15.56 -27.62
CA MET A 407 -2.92 -14.32 -28.31
C MET A 407 -4.15 -13.72 -27.64
N ARG A 408 -4.13 -12.40 -27.40
CA ARG A 408 -5.32 -11.62 -27.02
C ARG A 408 -5.56 -10.54 -28.08
N GLY A 409 -6.72 -9.89 -28.05
CA GLY A 409 -7.03 -8.80 -28.98
C GLY A 409 -6.12 -7.58 -28.76
N PRO A 410 -6.00 -6.67 -29.73
CA PRO A 410 -5.09 -5.53 -29.62
C PRO A 410 -5.58 -4.55 -28.55
N GLY A 411 -4.68 -4.09 -27.66
CA GLY A 411 -4.99 -3.08 -26.63
C GLY A 411 -5.70 -3.66 -25.41
N ASP A 412 -5.28 -4.82 -24.95
CA ASP A 412 -5.73 -5.56 -23.78
C ASP A 412 -7.18 -6.10 -23.82
N VAL A 413 -7.75 -6.24 -25.04
CA VAL A 413 -9.13 -6.70 -25.23
C VAL A 413 -9.23 -8.21 -25.46
N SER A 414 -10.36 -8.81 -25.06
CA SER A 414 -10.61 -10.24 -25.29
C SER A 414 -10.69 -10.60 -26.78
N LEU A 415 -10.36 -11.84 -27.12
CA LEU A 415 -10.67 -12.40 -28.44
C LEU A 415 -12.20 -12.48 -28.66
N ALA A 416 -12.64 -12.50 -29.92
CA ALA A 416 -14.07 -12.61 -30.24
C ALA A 416 -14.66 -13.93 -29.70
N PRO A 417 -15.91 -13.98 -29.20
CA PRO A 417 -16.48 -15.18 -28.58
C PRO A 417 -16.53 -16.41 -29.52
N GLU A 418 -16.63 -16.20 -30.83
CA GLU A 418 -16.61 -17.25 -31.84
C GLU A 418 -15.23 -17.91 -32.05
N ASP A 419 -14.16 -17.26 -31.59
CA ASP A 419 -12.76 -17.63 -31.76
C ASP A 419 -12.24 -18.50 -30.57
N GLY A 420 -13.12 -19.30 -29.95
CA GLY A 420 -12.93 -20.00 -28.66
C GLY A 420 -11.81 -21.06 -28.55
N ILE A 421 -11.89 -21.94 -27.55
CA ILE A 421 -10.82 -22.89 -27.12
C ILE A 421 -10.03 -23.57 -28.27
N PRO A 422 -10.65 -24.15 -29.31
CA PRO A 422 -9.90 -24.82 -30.39
C PRO A 422 -8.97 -23.89 -31.18
N LEU A 423 -9.31 -22.60 -31.29
CA LEU A 423 -8.44 -21.62 -31.95
C LEU A 423 -7.20 -21.35 -31.12
N MET A 424 -7.33 -21.21 -29.80
CA MET A 424 -6.20 -20.98 -28.90
C MET A 424 -5.21 -22.16 -28.93
N GLU A 425 -5.70 -23.40 -28.96
CA GLU A 425 -4.86 -24.58 -29.14
C GLU A 425 -4.08 -24.54 -30.48
N SER A 426 -4.74 -24.13 -31.56
CA SER A 426 -4.13 -23.97 -32.89
C SER A 426 -3.09 -22.85 -32.95
N ILE A 427 -3.34 -21.73 -32.25
CA ILE A 427 -2.41 -20.61 -32.10
C ILE A 427 -1.15 -21.09 -31.39
N ILE A 428 -1.29 -21.71 -30.22
CA ILE A 428 -0.15 -22.19 -29.42
C ILE A 428 0.65 -23.26 -30.18
N ALA A 429 -0.03 -24.17 -30.87
CA ALA A 429 0.64 -25.17 -31.70
C ALA A 429 1.46 -24.52 -32.83
N SER A 430 0.89 -23.53 -33.53
CA SER A 430 1.59 -22.79 -34.60
C SER A 430 2.79 -22.01 -34.07
N GLN A 431 2.66 -21.40 -32.89
CA GLN A 431 3.74 -20.66 -32.25
C GLN A 431 4.90 -21.59 -31.87
N ARG A 432 4.61 -22.77 -31.33
CA ARG A 432 5.64 -23.77 -30.99
C ARG A 432 6.32 -24.37 -32.22
N GLU A 433 5.60 -24.54 -33.32
CA GLU A 433 6.19 -24.92 -34.61
C GLU A 433 7.19 -23.86 -35.09
N ILE A 434 6.80 -22.58 -35.07
CA ILE A 434 7.70 -21.46 -35.40
C ILE A 434 8.95 -21.46 -34.51
N LEU A 435 8.81 -21.68 -33.20
CA LEU A 435 9.94 -21.75 -32.27
C LEU A 435 10.91 -22.86 -32.68
N ALA A 436 10.42 -24.07 -32.90
CA ALA A 436 11.26 -25.20 -33.29
C ALA A 436 11.97 -24.95 -34.64
N ASP A 437 11.23 -24.44 -35.63
CA ASP A 437 11.73 -24.25 -37.00
C ASP A 437 12.79 -23.14 -37.08
N VAL A 438 12.56 -22.01 -36.41
CA VAL A 438 13.46 -20.84 -36.50
C VAL A 438 14.69 -21.01 -35.62
N THR A 439 14.53 -21.55 -34.41
CA THR A 439 15.67 -21.71 -33.49
C THR A 439 16.50 -22.96 -33.77
N GLY A 440 15.89 -24.00 -34.37
CA GLY A 440 16.50 -25.31 -34.54
C GLY A 440 16.76 -26.07 -33.23
N GLN A 441 16.20 -25.60 -32.11
CA GLN A 441 16.36 -26.19 -30.78
C GLN A 441 15.15 -27.05 -30.40
N ASP A 442 15.33 -27.92 -29.40
CA ASP A 442 14.18 -28.56 -28.77
C ASP A 442 13.34 -27.49 -28.07
N VAL A 443 12.09 -27.32 -28.50
CA VAL A 443 11.16 -26.33 -27.96
C VAL A 443 11.04 -26.42 -26.44
N LYS A 444 11.21 -27.60 -25.83
CA LYS A 444 11.16 -27.77 -24.36
C LYS A 444 12.31 -27.08 -23.62
N THR A 445 13.40 -26.77 -24.32
CA THR A 445 14.57 -26.08 -23.75
C THR A 445 14.47 -24.56 -23.86
N ILE A 446 13.47 -24.06 -24.61
CA ILE A 446 13.23 -22.63 -24.80
C ILE A 446 12.23 -22.17 -23.73
N PRO A 447 12.58 -21.20 -22.86
CA PRO A 447 11.65 -20.67 -21.87
C PRO A 447 10.41 -20.08 -22.54
N GLN A 448 9.25 -20.61 -22.18
CA GLN A 448 7.94 -20.19 -22.71
C GLN A 448 6.99 -19.92 -21.56
N VAL A 449 6.11 -18.94 -21.75
CA VAL A 449 5.11 -18.57 -20.76
C VAL A 449 3.74 -18.42 -21.38
N TRP A 450 2.72 -18.83 -20.64
CA TRP A 450 1.34 -18.46 -20.91
C TRP A 450 0.70 -17.85 -19.67
N THR A 451 0.33 -16.57 -19.76
CA THR A 451 -0.25 -15.81 -18.67
C THR A 451 -1.78 -15.90 -18.72
N LEU A 452 -2.37 -16.39 -17.63
CA LEU A 452 -3.81 -16.58 -17.49
C LEU A 452 -4.47 -15.29 -17.02
N TYR A 453 -4.53 -14.31 -17.91
CA TYR A 453 -5.04 -12.97 -17.61
C TYR A 453 -6.50 -12.80 -18.06
N LYS A 454 -7.33 -12.17 -17.21
CA LYS A 454 -8.76 -11.90 -17.45
C LYS A 454 -9.52 -13.13 -17.97
N GLU A 455 -10.05 -13.09 -19.19
CA GLU A 455 -10.88 -14.16 -19.76
C GLU A 455 -10.12 -15.47 -20.02
N ILE A 456 -8.78 -15.41 -20.17
CA ILE A 456 -7.95 -16.59 -20.43
C ILE A 456 -7.99 -17.56 -19.24
N GLN A 457 -8.14 -17.02 -18.03
CA GLN A 457 -8.37 -17.83 -16.84
C GLN A 457 -9.66 -18.65 -16.96
N GLY A 458 -10.73 -18.06 -17.49
CA GLY A 458 -11.99 -18.76 -17.77
C GLY A 458 -11.81 -19.93 -18.76
N TYR A 459 -10.95 -19.77 -19.77
CA TYR A 459 -10.61 -20.86 -20.69
C TYR A 459 -9.86 -21.99 -19.99
N TRP A 460 -8.87 -21.65 -19.15
CA TRP A 460 -8.18 -22.63 -18.30
C TRP A 460 -9.17 -23.39 -17.43
N ASP A 461 -10.11 -22.66 -16.83
CA ASP A 461 -11.16 -23.21 -16.00
C ASP A 461 -12.14 -24.13 -16.76
N ALA A 462 -12.32 -23.90 -18.07
CA ALA A 462 -13.09 -24.73 -18.99
C ALA A 462 -12.30 -25.95 -19.54
N GLY A 463 -11.01 -26.08 -19.23
CA GLY A 463 -10.22 -27.29 -19.50
C GLY A 463 -9.11 -27.16 -20.54
N ILE A 464 -8.89 -25.98 -21.14
CA ILE A 464 -7.72 -25.80 -22.03
C ILE A 464 -6.42 -25.91 -21.23
N ARG A 465 -5.39 -26.52 -21.81
CA ARG A 465 -4.08 -26.68 -21.17
C ARG A 465 -2.95 -26.39 -22.16
N VAL A 466 -1.78 -26.06 -21.62
CA VAL A 466 -0.51 -25.95 -22.36
C VAL A 466 0.42 -27.11 -22.02
N PRO A 467 1.36 -27.48 -22.91
CA PRO A 467 2.40 -28.48 -22.64
C PRO A 467 3.12 -28.25 -21.31
N ASP A 468 3.56 -29.32 -20.66
CA ASP A 468 4.04 -29.29 -19.26
C ASP A 468 5.23 -28.35 -19.06
N ASP A 469 6.10 -28.23 -20.07
CA ASP A 469 7.30 -27.37 -20.11
C ASP A 469 7.00 -25.86 -20.16
N VAL A 470 5.78 -25.45 -20.47
CA VAL A 470 5.37 -24.03 -20.49
C VAL A 470 5.09 -23.54 -19.07
N THR A 471 5.71 -22.44 -18.67
CA THR A 471 5.39 -21.75 -17.41
C THR A 471 3.98 -21.18 -17.49
N VAL A 472 3.15 -21.47 -16.49
CA VAL A 472 1.81 -20.85 -16.36
C VAL A 472 1.89 -19.71 -15.36
N VAL A 473 1.60 -18.50 -15.81
CA VAL A 473 1.58 -17.31 -14.94
C VAL A 473 0.16 -17.01 -14.50
N TRP A 474 -0.04 -16.96 -13.19
CA TRP A 474 -1.26 -16.52 -12.55
C TRP A 474 -1.22 -15.01 -12.35
N ALA A 475 -2.28 -14.32 -12.79
CA ALA A 475 -2.42 -12.90 -12.53
C ALA A 475 -3.15 -12.66 -11.20
N ASP A 476 -2.82 -11.56 -10.54
CA ASP A 476 -3.72 -10.92 -9.58
C ASP A 476 -4.97 -10.35 -10.28
N ASP A 477 -5.82 -9.70 -9.51
CA ASP A 477 -7.03 -9.03 -10.00
C ASP A 477 -6.77 -7.60 -10.48
N ASN A 478 -5.52 -7.23 -10.75
CA ASN A 478 -5.05 -5.88 -11.06
C ASN A 478 -5.06 -4.92 -9.87
N TRP A 479 -5.33 -5.39 -8.66
CA TRP A 479 -5.34 -4.59 -7.44
C TRP A 479 -4.56 -5.27 -6.30
N GLY A 480 -3.66 -6.18 -6.66
CA GLY A 480 -2.83 -6.89 -5.70
C GLY A 480 -3.54 -8.01 -4.95
N ASN A 481 -4.58 -8.65 -5.51
CA ASN A 481 -5.15 -9.87 -4.92
C ASN A 481 -5.13 -11.04 -5.92
N MET A 482 -4.39 -12.11 -5.61
CA MET A 482 -4.25 -13.29 -6.45
C MET A 482 -5.61 -13.92 -6.79
N LYS A 483 -5.94 -14.01 -8.08
CA LYS A 483 -7.23 -14.56 -8.54
C LYS A 483 -7.31 -16.08 -8.39
N ARG A 484 -6.20 -16.75 -8.70
CA ARG A 484 -6.05 -18.20 -8.76
C ARG A 484 -4.64 -18.60 -8.43
N LEU A 485 -4.50 -19.81 -7.88
CA LEU A 485 -3.23 -20.46 -7.60
C LEU A 485 -3.34 -21.95 -7.97
N PRO A 486 -2.21 -22.65 -8.20
CA PRO A 486 -2.24 -24.10 -8.36
C PRO A 486 -2.75 -24.78 -7.07
N LYS A 487 -3.05 -26.07 -7.12
CA LYS A 487 -3.38 -26.81 -5.89
C LYS A 487 -2.13 -27.02 -5.03
N PRO A 488 -2.26 -27.15 -3.70
CA PRO A 488 -1.12 -27.48 -2.84
C PRO A 488 -0.40 -28.73 -3.35
N GLY A 489 0.92 -28.64 -3.56
CA GLY A 489 1.75 -29.73 -4.04
C GLY A 489 1.63 -30.06 -5.54
N GLU A 490 0.79 -29.35 -6.31
CA GLU A 490 0.75 -29.48 -7.76
C GLU A 490 2.04 -28.90 -8.37
N GLN A 491 2.62 -29.65 -9.30
CA GLN A 491 3.90 -29.33 -9.93
C GLN A 491 3.80 -29.59 -11.42
N ARG A 492 4.55 -28.81 -12.20
CA ARG A 492 4.72 -29.00 -13.66
C ARG A 492 6.14 -28.67 -14.06
N GLU A 493 6.63 -29.26 -15.15
CA GLU A 493 8.02 -29.07 -15.64
C GLU A 493 8.38 -27.59 -15.83
N GLY A 494 7.47 -26.81 -16.43
CA GLY A 494 7.62 -25.38 -16.66
C GLY A 494 7.42 -24.50 -15.42
N GLY A 495 7.01 -25.05 -14.28
CA GLY A 495 6.66 -24.30 -13.06
C GLY A 495 5.48 -23.31 -13.22
N TYR A 496 5.24 -22.54 -12.17
CA TYR A 496 4.23 -21.48 -12.14
C TYR A 496 4.86 -20.11 -11.89
N GLY A 497 4.23 -19.07 -12.42
CA GLY A 497 4.61 -17.69 -12.18
C GLY A 497 3.45 -16.80 -11.72
N LEU A 498 3.77 -15.54 -11.46
CA LEU A 498 2.91 -14.51 -10.90
C LEU A 498 3.05 -13.21 -11.70
N TYR A 499 1.91 -12.61 -12.05
CA TYR A 499 1.80 -11.24 -12.54
C TYR A 499 1.00 -10.40 -11.55
N TYR A 500 1.60 -9.36 -10.98
CA TYR A 500 1.05 -8.52 -9.91
C TYR A 500 0.99 -7.05 -10.32
N HIS A 501 0.24 -6.21 -9.61
CA HIS A 501 0.10 -4.78 -9.94
C HIS A 501 0.38 -3.85 -8.74
N PHE A 502 1.21 -2.83 -9.00
CA PHE A 502 1.36 -1.62 -8.18
C PHE A 502 0.78 -0.36 -8.84
N ASP A 503 0.48 -0.45 -10.15
CA ASP A 503 -0.19 0.56 -10.99
C ASP A 503 -1.20 -0.14 -11.89
N TYR A 504 -2.30 0.53 -12.24
CA TYR A 504 -3.31 -0.05 -13.13
C TYR A 504 -4.17 0.98 -13.87
N VAL A 505 -4.46 0.66 -15.13
CA VAL A 505 -5.50 1.28 -15.96
C VAL A 505 -6.67 0.31 -16.19
N GLY A 506 -7.82 0.56 -15.56
CA GLY A 506 -9.06 -0.19 -15.81
C GLY A 506 -10.17 -0.04 -14.76
N GLY A 507 -10.94 -1.13 -14.61
CA GLY A 507 -12.14 -1.20 -13.76
C GLY A 507 -11.85 -0.95 -12.28
N GLY A 508 -12.89 -0.56 -11.53
CA GLY A 508 -12.73 0.08 -10.23
C GLY A 508 -12.45 1.56 -10.44
N ARG A 509 -11.20 1.94 -10.71
CA ARG A 509 -10.73 3.26 -11.17
C ARG A 509 -9.22 3.14 -11.35
N ASN A 510 -8.65 3.85 -12.31
CA ASN A 510 -7.18 3.88 -12.46
C ASN A 510 -6.52 4.39 -11.17
N TYR A 511 -5.37 3.84 -10.81
CA TYR A 511 -4.48 4.37 -9.78
C TYR A 511 -3.07 4.46 -10.36
N LYS A 512 -2.58 5.69 -10.55
CA LYS A 512 -1.39 5.97 -11.40
C LYS A 512 -0.43 7.04 -10.87
N TRP A 513 -0.80 7.74 -9.80
CA TRP A 513 -0.14 8.99 -9.43
C TRP A 513 1.04 8.81 -8.47
N VAL A 514 0.77 8.20 -7.32
CA VAL A 514 1.73 8.00 -6.21
C VAL A 514 1.64 6.55 -5.74
N ASP A 515 2.61 6.10 -4.93
CA ASP A 515 2.54 4.77 -4.31
C ASP A 515 1.21 4.59 -3.57
N THR A 516 0.63 3.41 -3.69
CA THR A 516 -0.58 3.05 -2.96
C THR A 516 -0.53 1.68 -2.29
N ASN A 517 0.67 1.12 -2.16
CA ASN A 517 0.90 -0.26 -1.82
C ASN A 517 1.23 -0.43 -0.33
N LEU A 518 0.60 -1.43 0.28
CA LEU A 518 0.81 -1.76 1.69
C LEU A 518 1.69 -3.02 1.79
N LEU A 519 2.87 -2.92 2.43
CA LEU A 519 3.82 -4.03 2.51
C LEU A 519 3.25 -5.30 3.17
N PRO A 520 2.48 -5.23 4.28
CA PRO A 520 1.76 -6.40 4.80
C PRO A 520 0.85 -7.11 3.78
N ASN A 521 0.21 -6.35 2.88
CA ASN A 521 -0.62 -6.90 1.82
C ASN A 521 0.23 -7.61 0.75
N ILE A 522 1.31 -6.96 0.30
CA ILE A 522 2.27 -7.55 -0.64
C ILE A 522 2.87 -8.83 -0.05
N TRP A 523 3.38 -8.78 1.18
CA TRP A 523 3.96 -9.94 1.85
C TRP A 523 2.97 -11.11 1.88
N GLU A 524 1.72 -10.86 2.28
CA GLU A 524 0.74 -11.93 2.41
C GLU A 524 0.41 -12.58 1.06
N GLN A 525 0.29 -11.79 -0.01
CA GLN A 525 0.01 -12.31 -1.35
C GLN A 525 1.21 -13.04 -1.97
N LEU A 526 2.43 -12.53 -1.79
CA LEU A 526 3.65 -13.20 -2.24
C LEU A 526 3.91 -14.49 -1.43
N HIS A 527 3.68 -14.46 -0.13
CA HIS A 527 3.78 -15.63 0.73
C HIS A 527 2.75 -16.69 0.35
N LEU A 528 1.51 -16.29 0.06
CA LEU A 528 0.48 -17.16 -0.45
C LEU A 528 0.92 -17.80 -1.78
N ALA A 529 1.32 -17.01 -2.78
CA ALA A 529 1.75 -17.55 -4.07
C ALA A 529 2.95 -18.52 -3.93
N TYR A 530 3.98 -18.12 -3.17
CA TYR A 530 5.17 -18.94 -2.95
C TYR A 530 4.86 -20.26 -2.24
N SER A 531 4.01 -20.23 -1.21
CA SER A 531 3.59 -21.44 -0.47
C SER A 531 2.83 -22.45 -1.33
N TYR A 532 2.24 -21.98 -2.43
CA TYR A 532 1.56 -22.80 -3.43
C TYR A 532 2.49 -23.22 -4.60
N GLY A 533 3.80 -23.00 -4.49
CA GLY A 533 4.78 -23.44 -5.51
C GLY A 533 4.88 -22.52 -6.72
N VAL A 534 4.48 -21.25 -6.58
CA VAL A 534 4.66 -20.23 -7.63
C VAL A 534 6.03 -19.59 -7.44
N ASP A 535 7.06 -20.18 -8.07
CA ASP A 535 8.47 -19.80 -7.89
C ASP A 535 9.25 -19.60 -9.22
N ARG A 536 8.60 -19.77 -10.38
CA ARG A 536 9.31 -19.77 -11.65
C ARG A 536 9.56 -18.37 -12.20
N LEU A 537 8.52 -17.54 -12.23
CA LEU A 537 8.56 -16.22 -12.87
C LEU A 537 7.64 -15.25 -12.13
N TRP A 538 8.19 -14.20 -11.54
CA TRP A 538 7.44 -13.12 -10.90
C TRP A 538 7.70 -11.81 -11.63
N VAL A 539 6.63 -11.14 -12.04
CA VAL A 539 6.65 -9.83 -12.67
C VAL A 539 5.57 -8.95 -12.07
N VAL A 540 5.88 -7.68 -11.78
CA VAL A 540 4.93 -6.71 -11.24
C VAL A 540 4.81 -5.48 -12.16
N ASN A 541 3.60 -5.00 -12.43
CA ASN A 541 3.37 -3.72 -13.08
C ASN A 541 3.76 -2.59 -12.12
N VAL A 542 4.72 -1.75 -12.52
CA VAL A 542 5.25 -0.63 -11.74
C VAL A 542 4.92 0.73 -12.36
N GLY A 543 3.97 0.77 -13.29
CA GLY A 543 3.62 1.97 -14.02
C GLY A 543 4.85 2.62 -14.66
N ASP A 544 5.10 3.86 -14.25
CA ASP A 544 6.21 4.71 -14.67
C ASP A 544 7.58 4.37 -14.02
N PHE A 545 7.71 3.24 -13.31
CA PHE A 545 8.84 2.84 -12.46
C PHE A 545 9.04 3.73 -11.23
N LYS A 546 9.11 5.06 -11.40
CA LYS A 546 9.17 5.98 -10.27
C LYS A 546 7.85 6.00 -9.51
N ASN A 547 7.93 6.39 -8.23
CA ASN A 547 6.88 6.31 -7.22
C ASN A 547 6.73 4.93 -6.59
N GLU A 548 7.19 3.84 -7.22
CA GLU A 548 7.02 2.47 -6.73
C GLU A 548 8.34 1.85 -6.22
N GLU A 549 9.33 2.66 -5.88
CA GLU A 549 10.70 2.20 -5.58
C GLU A 549 10.77 1.32 -4.32
N LEU A 550 10.05 1.70 -3.26
CA LEU A 550 9.97 0.96 -2.00
C LEU A 550 9.26 -0.40 -2.17
N PRO A 551 8.01 -0.47 -2.67
CA PRO A 551 7.33 -1.76 -2.84
C PRO A 551 8.03 -2.66 -3.88
N LEU A 552 8.65 -2.09 -4.92
CA LEU A 552 9.44 -2.85 -5.90
C LEU A 552 10.68 -3.50 -5.29
N GLN A 553 11.45 -2.76 -4.49
CA GLN A 553 12.62 -3.32 -3.81
C GLN A 553 12.20 -4.45 -2.86
N PHE A 554 11.09 -4.30 -2.13
CA PHE A 554 10.56 -5.36 -1.26
C PHE A 554 10.15 -6.60 -2.05
N PHE A 555 9.41 -6.43 -3.15
CA PHE A 555 8.98 -7.51 -4.04
C PHE A 555 10.18 -8.34 -4.53
N LEU A 556 11.25 -7.68 -4.96
CA LEU A 556 12.46 -8.32 -5.47
C LEU A 556 13.31 -8.98 -4.37
N ASP A 557 13.40 -8.37 -3.18
CA ASP A 557 14.08 -8.96 -2.04
C ASP A 557 13.34 -10.18 -1.48
N TYR A 558 12.01 -10.14 -1.47
CA TYR A 558 11.18 -11.28 -1.09
C TYR A 558 11.31 -12.40 -2.13
N ALA A 559 11.26 -12.09 -3.43
CA ALA A 559 11.48 -13.06 -4.51
C ALA A 559 12.88 -13.72 -4.46
N TRP A 560 13.89 -13.02 -3.92
CA TRP A 560 15.22 -13.58 -3.71
C TRP A 560 15.23 -14.59 -2.56
N ASN A 561 14.68 -14.25 -1.39
CA ASN A 561 14.67 -15.13 -0.23
C ASN A 561 13.44 -14.88 0.67
N PRO A 562 12.32 -15.58 0.43
CA PRO A 562 11.10 -15.46 1.22
C PRO A 562 11.29 -15.76 2.71
N ASP A 563 12.10 -16.78 3.05
CA ASP A 563 12.31 -17.23 4.43
C ASP A 563 13.04 -16.20 5.29
N ARG A 564 13.80 -15.30 4.67
CA ARG A 564 14.46 -14.18 5.35
C ARG A 564 13.48 -13.12 5.84
N TRP A 565 12.34 -12.98 5.17
CA TRP A 565 11.37 -11.91 5.38
C TRP A 565 10.02 -12.44 5.85
N PRO A 566 9.92 -13.03 7.04
CA PRO A 566 8.62 -13.28 7.65
C PRO A 566 7.92 -11.95 7.98
N VAL A 567 6.59 -11.92 8.07
CA VAL A 567 5.81 -10.68 8.26
C VAL A 567 6.24 -9.86 9.47
N GLU A 568 6.76 -10.51 10.51
CA GLU A 568 7.22 -9.88 11.74
C GLU A 568 8.50 -9.04 11.54
N LYS A 569 9.18 -9.19 10.40
CA LYS A 569 10.40 -8.46 10.04
C LYS A 569 10.18 -7.36 9.00
N LEU A 570 8.94 -7.03 8.63
CA LEU A 570 8.70 -5.94 7.66
C LEU A 570 9.26 -4.59 8.15
N GLY A 571 9.04 -4.22 9.42
CA GLY A 571 9.63 -2.99 9.97
C GLY A 571 11.17 -3.00 10.02
N GLU A 572 11.78 -4.19 10.17
CA GLU A 572 13.24 -4.33 10.05
C GLU A 572 13.71 -4.08 8.61
N TRP A 573 12.95 -4.60 7.63
CA TRP A 573 13.22 -4.38 6.21
C TRP A 573 13.08 -2.90 5.84
N GLU A 574 12.00 -2.23 6.27
CA GLU A 574 11.76 -0.80 5.99
C GLU A 574 12.88 0.07 6.58
N GLN A 575 13.31 -0.21 7.82
CA GLN A 575 14.44 0.49 8.43
C GLN A 575 15.76 0.27 7.67
N GLN A 576 16.00 -0.95 7.15
CA GLN A 576 17.17 -1.24 6.32
C GLN A 576 17.11 -0.48 4.98
N TRP A 577 15.93 -0.44 4.36
CA TRP A 577 15.71 0.29 3.13
C TRP A 577 15.95 1.79 3.34
N THR A 578 15.39 2.40 4.40
CA THR A 578 15.60 3.83 4.68
C THR A 578 17.03 4.14 5.09
N GLU A 579 17.71 3.24 5.81
CA GLU A 579 19.15 3.39 6.11
C GLU A 579 19.98 3.41 4.82
N GLN A 580 19.66 2.56 3.84
CA GLN A 580 20.36 2.54 2.56
C GLN A 580 20.18 3.87 1.80
N GLN A 581 19.04 4.55 1.93
CA GLN A 581 18.78 5.81 1.24
C GLN A 581 19.34 7.03 1.99
N PHE A 582 19.15 7.11 3.31
CA PHE A 582 19.37 8.33 4.08
C PHE A 582 20.47 8.21 5.15
N GLY A 583 21.03 7.02 5.34
CA GLY A 583 21.95 6.74 6.43
C GLY A 583 21.24 6.40 7.74
N SER A 584 22.02 6.03 8.77
CA SER A 584 21.49 5.41 9.99
C SER A 584 20.93 6.38 11.03
N GLU A 585 21.20 7.69 10.93
CA GLU A 585 20.91 8.64 12.02
C GLU A 585 19.41 8.88 12.24
N HIS A 586 18.60 8.81 11.17
CA HIS A 586 17.15 9.07 11.19
C HIS A 586 16.33 8.00 10.46
N SER A 587 16.94 6.84 10.14
CA SER A 587 16.30 5.80 9.33
C SER A 587 15.05 5.19 10.00
N ASP A 588 15.03 5.08 11.32
CA ASP A 588 13.87 4.59 12.07
C ASP A 588 12.67 5.53 11.96
N ILE A 589 12.88 6.84 12.14
CA ILE A 589 11.82 7.84 12.02
C ILE A 589 11.29 7.92 10.58
N ILE A 590 12.17 7.86 9.58
CA ILE A 590 11.76 7.89 8.18
C ILE A 590 11.01 6.60 7.81
N ALA A 591 11.42 5.45 8.33
CA ALA A 591 10.71 4.18 8.14
C ALA A 591 9.31 4.25 8.77
N ASP A 592 9.19 4.79 9.98
CA ASP A 592 7.89 5.00 10.63
C ASP A 592 6.97 5.93 9.81
N ILE A 593 7.53 6.97 9.14
CA ILE A 593 6.77 7.87 8.25
C ILE A 593 6.26 7.11 7.03
N LEU A 594 7.12 6.33 6.36
CA LEU A 594 6.76 5.57 5.15
C LEU A 594 5.77 4.44 5.46
N HIS A 595 5.95 3.75 6.60
CA HIS A 595 4.98 2.79 7.08
C HIS A 595 3.64 3.47 7.31
N SER A 596 3.61 4.55 8.09
CA SER A 596 2.37 5.33 8.37
C SER A 596 1.71 5.85 7.09
N TYR A 597 2.50 6.28 6.10
CA TYR A 597 2.01 6.66 4.78
C TYR A 597 1.29 5.49 4.11
N SER A 598 1.95 4.33 4.00
CA SER A 598 1.35 3.14 3.39
C SER A 598 0.08 2.70 4.10
N LEU A 599 0.02 2.84 5.43
CA LEU A 599 -1.18 2.60 6.23
C LEU A 599 -2.31 3.52 5.78
N LEU A 600 -2.16 4.84 5.91
CA LEU A 600 -3.24 5.77 5.56
C LEU A 600 -3.65 5.65 4.08
N GLN A 601 -2.67 5.40 3.21
CA GLN A 601 -2.90 5.23 1.78
C GLN A 601 -3.69 3.96 1.44
N SER A 602 -3.57 2.91 2.26
CA SER A 602 -4.32 1.66 2.06
C SER A 602 -5.81 1.80 2.31
N ASP A 603 -6.27 2.90 2.91
CA ASP A 603 -7.71 3.12 3.15
C ASP A 603 -8.42 3.44 1.84
N ARG A 604 -7.88 4.35 1.05
CA ARG A 604 -8.49 4.75 -0.22
C ARG A 604 -7.43 5.31 -1.16
N LYS A 605 -7.34 4.73 -2.36
CA LYS A 605 -6.50 5.27 -3.44
C LYS A 605 -6.88 6.74 -3.72
N PRO A 606 -5.91 7.65 -3.98
CA PRO A 606 -6.16 9.08 -4.16
C PRO A 606 -7.27 9.42 -5.16
N GLU A 607 -7.29 8.73 -6.29
CA GLU A 607 -8.24 8.93 -7.39
C GLU A 607 -9.68 8.56 -6.98
N LEU A 608 -9.87 7.78 -5.91
CA LEU A 608 -11.17 7.34 -5.39
C LEU A 608 -11.70 8.17 -4.21
N THR A 609 -10.99 9.23 -3.80
CA THR A 609 -11.33 10.06 -2.62
C THR A 609 -12.63 10.87 -2.77
N ASN A 610 -13.21 10.92 -3.98
CA ASN A 610 -14.51 11.53 -4.27
C ASN A 610 -15.60 10.54 -4.68
N ARG A 611 -15.39 9.24 -4.49
CA ARG A 611 -16.40 8.23 -4.77
C ARG A 611 -16.91 7.59 -3.50
N LYS A 612 -18.20 7.77 -3.20
CA LYS A 612 -18.94 6.91 -2.26
C LYS A 612 -19.47 5.68 -3.00
N ILE A 613 -19.26 4.50 -2.42
CA ILE A 613 -19.81 3.24 -2.93
C ILE A 613 -20.82 2.73 -1.90
N THR A 614 -22.08 2.57 -2.32
CA THR A 614 -23.17 2.11 -1.44
C THR A 614 -23.66 0.75 -1.88
N VAL A 615 -23.96 -0.12 -0.91
CA VAL A 615 -24.53 -1.45 -1.15
C VAL A 615 -25.91 -1.57 -0.54
N ASP A 616 -26.87 -1.91 -1.37
CA ASP A 616 -28.18 -2.40 -0.92
C ASP A 616 -28.09 -3.91 -0.70
N TYR A 617 -27.87 -4.32 0.55
CA TYR A 617 -27.78 -5.73 0.92
C TYR A 617 -29.12 -6.47 0.80
N ASP A 618 -30.26 -5.78 0.82
CA ASP A 618 -31.55 -6.44 0.61
C ASP A 618 -31.72 -6.79 -0.87
N VAL A 619 -31.26 -5.92 -1.77
CA VAL A 619 -31.16 -6.21 -3.21
C VAL A 619 -30.12 -7.30 -3.48
N LEU A 620 -28.92 -7.21 -2.92
CA LEU A 620 -27.81 -8.16 -3.17
C LEU A 620 -28.19 -9.62 -2.90
N PHE A 621 -29.00 -9.85 -1.86
CA PHE A 621 -29.45 -11.19 -1.49
C PHE A 621 -30.87 -11.52 -1.97
N SER A 622 -31.50 -10.65 -2.76
CA SER A 622 -32.82 -10.88 -3.34
C SER A 622 -32.77 -11.84 -4.52
N GLN A 623 -33.91 -12.46 -4.82
CA GLN A 623 -34.04 -13.27 -6.05
C GLN A 623 -34.21 -12.36 -7.27
N PRO A 624 -33.65 -12.71 -8.43
CA PRO A 624 -33.88 -11.99 -9.67
C PRO A 624 -35.37 -11.78 -9.98
N SER A 625 -35.72 -10.58 -10.42
CA SER A 625 -37.09 -10.19 -10.79
C SER A 625 -37.11 -9.47 -12.13
N THR A 626 -38.30 -9.09 -12.62
CA THR A 626 -38.42 -8.26 -13.83
C THR A 626 -37.86 -6.85 -13.63
N ASP A 627 -37.90 -6.35 -12.39
CA ASP A 627 -37.48 -4.98 -12.06
C ASP A 627 -35.99 -4.92 -11.70
N VAL A 628 -35.47 -5.98 -11.08
CA VAL A 628 -34.04 -6.18 -10.81
C VAL A 628 -33.59 -7.55 -11.36
N PRO A 629 -33.24 -7.62 -12.65
CA PRO A 629 -32.87 -8.89 -13.30
C PRO A 629 -31.51 -9.43 -12.86
N ASP A 630 -30.61 -8.55 -12.43
CA ASP A 630 -29.27 -8.87 -11.92
C ASP A 630 -29.04 -8.16 -10.57
N PRO A 631 -29.53 -8.76 -9.46
CA PRO A 631 -29.41 -8.14 -8.14
C PRO A 631 -27.97 -7.97 -7.66
N ASP A 632 -27.07 -8.88 -8.08
CA ASP A 632 -25.65 -8.87 -7.73
C ASP A 632 -24.98 -7.57 -8.19
N THR A 633 -25.20 -7.18 -9.44
CA THR A 633 -24.64 -5.93 -9.99
C THR A 633 -25.47 -4.70 -9.59
N ALA A 634 -26.79 -4.84 -9.48
CA ALA A 634 -27.69 -3.72 -9.20
C ALA A 634 -27.59 -3.18 -7.77
N ALA A 635 -27.15 -4.01 -6.82
CA ALA A 635 -27.00 -3.63 -5.42
C ALA A 635 -25.92 -2.55 -5.19
N VAL A 636 -24.97 -2.38 -6.11
CA VAL A 636 -23.83 -1.46 -5.95
C VAL A 636 -24.05 -0.18 -6.74
N THR A 637 -24.03 0.95 -6.03
CA THR A 637 -24.15 2.29 -6.63
C THR A 637 -22.88 3.12 -6.38
N TYR A 638 -22.48 3.88 -7.39
CA TYR A 638 -21.35 4.81 -7.32
C TYR A 638 -21.88 6.25 -7.31
N ASP A 639 -21.40 7.03 -6.35
CA ASP A 639 -21.58 8.48 -6.33
C ASP A 639 -20.19 9.14 -6.36
N ASP A 640 -19.77 9.57 -7.55
CA ASP A 640 -18.51 10.29 -7.79
C ASP A 640 -18.55 11.76 -7.34
N SER A 641 -19.59 12.16 -6.63
CA SER A 641 -19.74 13.50 -6.07
C SER A 641 -19.81 13.51 -4.54
N ALA A 642 -19.50 12.37 -3.90
CA ALA A 642 -19.61 12.18 -2.46
C ALA A 642 -18.34 11.60 -1.84
N SER A 643 -18.10 11.95 -0.57
CA SER A 643 -16.99 11.39 0.18
C SER A 643 -17.24 9.91 0.52
N PRO A 644 -16.23 9.02 0.40
CA PRO A 644 -16.33 7.69 0.98
C PRO A 644 -16.40 7.74 2.51
N PHE A 645 -15.70 8.69 3.14
CA PHE A 645 -15.68 8.90 4.60
C PHE A 645 -16.85 9.77 5.05
N SER A 646 -17.40 9.47 6.22
CA SER A 646 -18.52 10.22 6.79
C SER A 646 -18.10 11.62 7.21
N LEU A 647 -18.92 12.61 6.82
CA LEU A 647 -18.78 14.00 7.24
C LEU A 647 -19.34 14.25 8.65
N THR A 648 -20.26 13.41 9.10
CA THR A 648 -21.10 13.68 10.28
C THR A 648 -20.98 12.61 11.34
N ASN A 649 -20.65 11.37 10.97
CA ASN A 649 -20.60 10.24 11.90
C ASN A 649 -19.15 10.00 12.34
N TYR A 650 -18.96 9.80 13.64
CA TYR A 650 -17.68 9.44 14.26
C TYR A 650 -16.51 10.40 13.96
N ARG A 651 -16.79 11.63 13.51
CA ARG A 651 -15.79 12.60 12.99
C ARG A 651 -14.84 11.98 11.97
N GLU A 652 -15.33 11.06 11.13
CA GLU A 652 -14.47 10.18 10.34
C GLU A 652 -13.58 10.95 9.36
N LEU A 653 -14.14 11.73 8.42
CA LEU A 653 -13.32 12.44 7.43
C LEU A 653 -12.38 13.48 8.09
N GLU A 654 -12.84 14.17 9.14
CA GLU A 654 -12.00 15.11 9.89
C GLU A 654 -10.79 14.40 10.50
N SER A 655 -11.00 13.25 11.14
CA SER A 655 -9.94 12.49 11.81
C SER A 655 -8.93 11.95 10.79
N VAL A 656 -9.40 11.44 9.65
CA VAL A 656 -8.53 10.97 8.56
C VAL A 656 -7.65 12.10 8.03
N VAL A 657 -8.22 13.30 7.83
CA VAL A 657 -7.45 14.47 7.38
C VAL A 657 -6.44 14.92 8.44
N GLU A 658 -6.84 14.94 9.72
CA GLU A 658 -5.94 15.27 10.83
C GLU A 658 -4.75 14.28 10.90
N GLU A 659 -4.97 12.99 10.67
CA GLU A 659 -3.91 11.97 10.60
C GLU A 659 -2.94 12.23 9.44
N TRP A 660 -3.47 12.56 8.25
CA TRP A 660 -2.67 12.91 7.07
C TRP A 660 -1.86 14.20 7.27
N GLU A 661 -2.47 15.27 7.79
CA GLU A 661 -1.79 16.54 8.04
C GLU A 661 -0.71 16.40 9.13
N ALA A 662 -0.96 15.59 10.16
CA ALA A 662 0.03 15.26 11.18
C ALA A 662 1.24 14.53 10.58
N LEU A 663 1.01 13.55 9.70
CA LEU A 663 2.08 12.84 9.00
C LEU A 663 2.88 13.77 8.09
N ALA A 664 2.21 14.64 7.33
CA ALA A 664 2.87 15.65 6.49
C ALA A 664 3.73 16.61 7.32
N THR A 665 3.23 17.08 8.46
CA THR A 665 3.98 17.94 9.39
C THR A 665 5.22 17.21 9.92
N GLN A 666 5.10 15.92 10.27
CA GLN A 666 6.22 15.11 10.72
C GLN A 666 7.28 14.93 9.61
N ALA A 667 6.83 14.64 8.38
CA ALA A 667 7.72 14.50 7.22
C ALA A 667 8.45 15.80 6.88
N GLU A 668 7.76 16.95 6.90
CA GLU A 668 8.38 18.27 6.71
C GLU A 668 9.39 18.60 7.81
N PHE A 669 9.06 18.26 9.06
CA PHE A 669 9.95 18.50 10.20
C PHE A 669 11.25 17.70 10.05
N VAL A 670 11.17 16.41 9.70
CA VAL A 670 12.34 15.54 9.49
C VAL A 670 13.24 16.02 8.35
N ALA A 671 12.67 16.62 7.29
CA ALA A 671 13.43 17.19 6.17
C ALA A 671 14.48 18.23 6.61
N ASN A 672 14.26 18.90 7.74
CA ASN A 672 15.17 19.92 8.27
C ASN A 672 16.45 19.35 8.89
N PHE A 673 16.47 18.07 9.24
CA PHE A 673 17.64 17.41 9.84
C PHE A 673 18.51 16.70 8.81
N LEU A 674 18.01 16.52 7.60
CA LEU A 674 18.75 15.85 6.54
C LEU A 674 19.82 16.77 5.93
N PRO A 675 20.98 16.20 5.55
CA PRO A 675 22.02 16.97 4.87
C PRO A 675 21.50 17.46 3.51
N HIS A 676 22.06 18.58 3.03
CA HIS A 676 21.56 19.27 1.82
C HIS A 676 21.51 18.33 0.61
N GLU A 677 22.53 17.50 0.45
CA GLU A 677 22.65 16.50 -0.62
C GLU A 677 21.58 15.41 -0.60
N ALA A 678 20.94 15.14 0.55
CA ALA A 678 19.87 14.14 0.67
C ALA A 678 18.47 14.73 0.45
N LYS A 679 18.34 16.06 0.32
CA LYS A 679 17.02 16.71 0.27
C LYS A 679 16.24 16.39 -1.00
N ASN A 680 16.89 16.24 -2.15
CA ASN A 680 16.21 15.85 -3.39
C ASN A 680 15.63 14.44 -3.26
N ALA A 681 16.44 13.49 -2.80
CA ALA A 681 16.00 12.12 -2.55
C ALA A 681 14.87 12.03 -1.52
N TYR A 682 14.99 12.75 -0.41
CA TYR A 682 13.94 12.78 0.61
C TYR A 682 12.66 13.42 0.09
N PHE A 683 12.77 14.45 -0.74
CA PHE A 683 11.60 15.06 -1.36
C PHE A 683 10.84 14.04 -2.22
N GLN A 684 11.55 13.27 -3.05
CA GLN A 684 10.97 12.32 -4.00
C GLN A 684 10.39 11.09 -3.29
N LEU A 685 11.20 10.44 -2.46
CA LEU A 685 10.89 9.15 -1.86
C LEU A 685 9.96 9.25 -0.64
N VAL A 686 9.84 10.43 -0.01
CA VAL A 686 9.09 10.59 1.25
C VAL A 686 8.16 11.80 1.20
N LEU A 687 8.71 13.00 1.11
CA LEU A 687 7.94 14.22 1.41
C LEU A 687 6.86 14.52 0.38
N TYR A 688 7.13 14.33 -0.91
CA TYR A 688 6.14 14.54 -1.98
C TYR A 688 4.96 13.59 -1.80
N GLN A 689 5.24 12.28 -1.66
CA GLN A 689 4.22 11.24 -1.46
C GLN A 689 3.28 11.58 -0.31
N VAL A 690 3.84 11.91 0.86
CA VAL A 690 3.08 12.24 2.06
C VAL A 690 2.33 13.56 1.91
N LYS A 691 3.02 14.63 1.53
CA LYS A 691 2.47 15.99 1.54
C LYS A 691 1.41 16.19 0.46
N ALA A 692 1.64 15.69 -0.74
CA ALA A 692 0.70 15.84 -1.84
C ALA A 692 -0.60 15.05 -1.55
N THR A 693 -0.48 13.83 -1.02
CA THR A 693 -1.65 13.04 -0.61
C THR A 693 -2.39 13.72 0.55
N ALA A 694 -1.69 14.20 1.57
CA ALA A 694 -2.32 14.93 2.69
C ALA A 694 -3.07 16.19 2.20
N ASN A 695 -2.49 16.93 1.27
CA ASN A 695 -3.12 18.08 0.64
C ASN A 695 -4.40 17.70 -0.12
N LEU A 696 -4.41 16.58 -0.85
CA LEU A 696 -5.62 16.07 -1.51
C LEU A 696 -6.74 15.79 -0.49
N TYR A 697 -6.44 15.14 0.63
CA TYR A 697 -7.43 14.89 1.69
C TYR A 697 -7.96 16.19 2.29
N ALA A 698 -7.10 17.19 2.54
CA ALA A 698 -7.50 18.52 2.99
C ALA A 698 -8.40 19.24 1.96
N LEU A 699 -8.07 19.15 0.67
CA LEU A 699 -8.90 19.65 -0.44
C LEU A 699 -10.29 18.99 -0.41
N ARG A 700 -10.35 17.66 -0.26
CA ARG A 700 -11.63 16.93 -0.20
C ARG A 700 -12.47 17.36 0.98
N LEU A 701 -11.89 17.51 2.17
CA LEU A 701 -12.62 17.98 3.35
C LEU A 701 -13.19 19.39 3.13
N ALA A 702 -12.38 20.32 2.61
CA ALA A 702 -12.83 21.69 2.30
C ALA A 702 -13.96 21.68 1.25
N GLY A 703 -13.80 20.92 0.16
CA GLY A 703 -14.80 20.81 -0.90
C GLY A 703 -16.12 20.19 -0.44
N PHE A 704 -16.08 19.12 0.36
CA PHE A 704 -17.29 18.49 0.89
C PHE A 704 -17.96 19.32 1.98
N LYS A 705 -17.18 19.96 2.87
CA LYS A 705 -17.72 20.94 3.85
C LYS A 705 -18.36 22.12 3.16
N ASN A 706 -17.75 22.68 2.10
CA ASN A 706 -18.36 23.75 1.31
C ASN A 706 -19.78 23.37 0.85
N ARG A 707 -19.96 22.17 0.30
CA ARG A 707 -21.26 21.71 -0.20
C ARG A 707 -22.27 21.47 0.93
N LEU A 708 -21.85 20.86 2.03
CA LEU A 708 -22.68 20.68 3.22
C LEU A 708 -23.12 22.05 3.79
N TYR A 709 -22.17 22.97 3.94
CA TYR A 709 -22.40 24.30 4.50
C TYR A 709 -23.31 25.14 3.62
N ALA A 710 -23.22 24.99 2.29
CA ALA A 710 -24.12 25.63 1.36
C ALA A 710 -25.57 25.16 1.54
N GLN A 711 -25.80 23.87 1.75
CA GLN A 711 -27.13 23.33 2.05
C GLN A 711 -27.67 23.86 3.39
N GLN A 712 -26.78 24.08 4.36
CA GLN A 712 -27.09 24.62 5.68
C GLN A 712 -27.24 26.17 5.70
N GLY A 713 -26.88 26.85 4.62
CA GLY A 713 -26.87 28.32 4.54
C GLY A 713 -25.83 28.98 5.43
N ARG A 714 -24.73 28.28 5.78
CA ARG A 714 -23.68 28.78 6.69
C ARG A 714 -22.90 29.93 6.06
N ALA A 715 -22.65 30.99 6.83
CA ALA A 715 -21.79 32.10 6.40
C ALA A 715 -20.36 31.67 6.04
N ALA A 716 -19.89 30.55 6.60
CA ALA A 716 -18.58 29.94 6.28
C ALA A 716 -18.50 29.25 4.91
N THR A 717 -19.61 29.10 4.18
CA THR A 717 -19.63 28.37 2.90
C THR A 717 -18.58 28.88 1.91
N ASN A 718 -18.51 30.19 1.71
CA ASN A 718 -17.61 30.79 0.74
C ASN A 718 -16.13 30.70 1.17
N ASP A 719 -15.84 30.63 2.48
CA ASP A 719 -14.47 30.41 2.98
C ASP A 719 -13.99 29.00 2.64
N MET A 720 -14.86 28.00 2.77
CA MET A 720 -14.52 26.62 2.41
C MET A 720 -14.26 26.47 0.90
N ALA A 721 -14.93 27.27 0.07
CA ALA A 721 -14.62 27.32 -1.36
C ALA A 721 -13.22 27.89 -1.60
N VAL A 722 -12.88 29.02 -0.96
CA VAL A 722 -11.53 29.62 -1.05
C VAL A 722 -10.47 28.63 -0.56
N LEU A 723 -10.68 27.97 0.58
CA LEU A 723 -9.75 26.98 1.11
C LEU A 723 -9.55 25.80 0.13
N ALA A 724 -10.62 25.30 -0.50
CA ALA A 724 -10.49 24.23 -1.48
C ALA A 724 -9.69 24.67 -2.72
N GLU A 725 -9.89 25.91 -3.19
CA GLU A 725 -9.10 26.49 -4.29
C GLU A 725 -7.62 26.69 -3.90
N GLU A 726 -7.34 27.12 -2.67
CA GLU A 726 -5.97 27.21 -2.13
C GLU A 726 -5.29 25.83 -2.11
N ARG A 727 -6.00 24.77 -1.69
CA ARG A 727 -5.46 23.41 -1.71
C ARG A 727 -5.25 22.86 -3.11
N LEU A 728 -6.08 23.22 -4.09
CA LEU A 728 -5.79 22.91 -5.49
C LEU A 728 -4.51 23.63 -5.95
N GLN A 729 -4.32 24.89 -5.57
CA GLN A 729 -3.10 25.61 -5.91
C GLN A 729 -1.85 24.99 -5.26
N ASP A 730 -1.94 24.56 -4.00
CA ASP A 730 -0.84 23.84 -3.32
C ASP A 730 -0.45 22.55 -4.07
N ASP A 731 -1.43 21.81 -4.60
CA ASP A 731 -1.18 20.61 -5.41
C ASP A 731 -0.41 20.94 -6.70
N LEU A 732 -0.88 21.97 -7.42
CA LEU A 732 -0.24 22.45 -8.65
C LEU A 732 1.19 22.95 -8.38
N ASP A 733 1.42 23.62 -7.25
CA ASP A 733 2.74 24.13 -6.87
C ASP A 733 3.71 22.99 -6.51
N LEU A 734 3.22 21.92 -5.83
CA LEU A 734 4.02 20.73 -5.54
C LEU A 734 4.41 19.99 -6.83
N SER A 735 3.45 19.79 -7.74
CA SER A 735 3.72 19.23 -9.07
C SER A 735 4.71 20.11 -9.85
N TYR A 736 4.54 21.43 -9.83
CA TYR A 736 5.44 22.37 -10.50
C TYR A 736 6.87 22.24 -9.98
N TYR A 737 7.07 22.24 -8.66
CA TYR A 737 8.39 22.09 -8.06
C TYR A 737 9.04 20.75 -8.45
N TYR A 738 8.31 19.64 -8.37
CA TYR A 738 8.82 18.32 -8.76
C TYR A 738 9.27 18.31 -10.22
N ASN A 739 8.45 18.87 -11.11
CA ASN A 739 8.74 18.88 -12.53
C ASN A 739 9.91 19.81 -12.88
N HIS A 740 9.92 21.04 -12.38
CA HIS A 740 10.75 22.10 -12.96
C HIS A 740 11.97 22.50 -12.12
N GLU A 741 11.96 22.28 -10.82
CA GLU A 741 12.99 22.81 -9.90
C GLU A 741 13.81 21.70 -9.24
N LEU A 742 13.15 20.61 -8.86
CA LEU A 742 13.75 19.49 -8.17
C LEU A 742 14.93 18.91 -8.97
N ALA A 743 16.07 18.74 -8.27
CA ALA A 743 17.30 18.22 -8.86
C ALA A 743 17.71 18.94 -10.16
N ASP A 744 17.65 20.27 -10.16
CA ASP A 744 17.97 21.14 -11.30
C ASP A 744 17.12 20.84 -12.54
N GLY A 745 15.85 20.48 -12.34
CA GLY A 745 14.88 20.20 -13.41
C GLY A 745 15.04 18.80 -14.05
N LYS A 746 15.74 17.88 -13.38
CA LYS A 746 15.93 16.51 -13.88
C LYS A 746 14.63 15.78 -14.18
N TRP A 747 13.56 16.07 -13.43
CA TRP A 747 12.28 15.35 -13.47
C TRP A 747 11.18 16.08 -14.25
N GLU A 748 11.59 16.90 -15.22
CA GLU A 748 10.74 17.69 -16.11
C GLU A 748 9.59 16.92 -16.77
N GLY A 749 8.39 17.07 -16.21
CA GLY A 749 7.13 16.50 -16.72
C GLY A 749 6.76 15.13 -16.13
N PHE A 750 7.45 14.67 -15.10
CA PHE A 750 7.18 13.37 -14.46
C PHE A 750 5.87 13.38 -13.64
N GLN A 751 5.64 14.39 -12.81
CA GLN A 751 4.43 14.51 -11.99
C GLN A 751 3.31 15.23 -12.75
N THR A 752 2.87 14.65 -13.86
CA THR A 752 1.82 15.24 -14.74
C THR A 752 0.58 14.37 -14.88
N GLN A 753 0.50 13.27 -14.14
CA GLN A 753 -0.67 12.39 -14.10
C GLN A 753 -1.83 13.08 -13.37
N PRO A 754 -2.99 13.26 -14.02
CA PRO A 754 -4.17 13.82 -13.37
C PRO A 754 -4.78 12.84 -12.35
N HIS A 755 -5.24 13.35 -11.20
CA HIS A 755 -5.67 12.59 -10.03
C HIS A 755 -6.85 13.20 -9.23
N ILE A 756 -7.35 14.43 -9.53
CA ILE A 756 -8.43 15.08 -8.74
C ILE A 756 -9.81 15.03 -9.44
N GLY A 757 -9.89 15.26 -10.75
CA GLY A 757 -11.17 15.48 -11.47
C GLY A 757 -11.98 14.24 -11.87
N TYR A 758 -11.74 13.07 -11.27
CA TYR A 758 -12.37 11.80 -11.69
C TYR A 758 -13.90 11.78 -11.49
N GLY A 759 -14.61 11.16 -12.43
CA GLY A 759 -16.07 11.00 -12.38
C GLY A 759 -16.88 12.26 -12.72
N ALA A 760 -16.22 13.33 -13.16
CA ALA A 760 -16.89 14.53 -13.65
C ALA A 760 -17.74 14.24 -14.92
N PRO A 761 -18.89 14.93 -15.10
CA PRO A 761 -19.77 14.72 -16.25
C PRO A 761 -19.04 14.81 -17.59
N GLY A 762 -19.27 13.84 -18.46
CA GLY A 762 -18.63 13.76 -19.78
C GLY A 762 -17.35 12.91 -19.83
N ASN A 763 -16.86 12.41 -18.69
CA ASN A 763 -15.74 11.48 -18.62
C ASN A 763 -16.19 10.11 -18.10
N PRO A 764 -15.58 9.00 -18.56
CA PRO A 764 -15.78 7.69 -17.94
C PRO A 764 -15.34 7.72 -16.47
N SER A 765 -16.15 7.16 -15.57
CA SER A 765 -15.90 7.21 -14.12
C SER A 765 -14.60 6.52 -13.68
N TRP A 766 -14.10 5.58 -14.47
CA TRP A 766 -12.89 4.80 -14.20
C TRP A 766 -11.60 5.46 -14.74
N GLN A 767 -11.72 6.34 -15.75
CA GLN A 767 -10.59 6.95 -16.45
C GLN A 767 -10.35 8.39 -15.98
N GLN A 768 -9.09 8.85 -16.06
CA GLN A 768 -8.73 10.23 -15.79
C GLN A 768 -9.51 11.21 -16.68
N PRO A 769 -9.81 12.43 -16.19
CA PRO A 769 -10.49 13.44 -17.00
C PRO A 769 -9.63 13.88 -18.20
N GLU A 770 -10.24 13.90 -19.39
CA GLU A 770 -9.62 14.43 -20.61
C GLU A 770 -10.39 15.67 -21.09
N HIS A 771 -9.77 16.86 -21.00
CA HIS A 771 -10.37 18.07 -21.58
C HIS A 771 -9.77 18.35 -22.98
N GLN A 772 -10.62 18.27 -24.02
CA GLN A 772 -10.37 18.72 -25.41
C GLN A 772 -8.95 18.44 -25.97
N TYR A 773 -8.64 17.17 -26.29
CA TYR A 773 -7.45 16.78 -27.06
C TYR A 773 -6.10 17.24 -26.45
N ASN A 774 -5.70 16.63 -25.33
CA ASN A 774 -4.38 16.75 -24.68
C ASN A 774 -4.13 17.98 -23.78
N ASN A 775 -5.16 18.71 -23.34
CA ASN A 775 -5.01 19.67 -22.25
C ASN A 775 -5.59 19.08 -20.96
N ILE A 776 -4.83 18.14 -20.39
CA ILE A 776 -5.10 17.56 -19.07
C ILE A 776 -4.90 18.66 -18.04
N GLN A 777 -5.94 19.01 -17.29
CA GLN A 777 -5.87 19.98 -16.20
C GLN A 777 -6.62 19.45 -14.99
N GLU A 778 -6.05 19.67 -13.82
CA GLU A 778 -6.73 19.42 -12.56
C GLU A 778 -7.84 20.45 -12.33
N PHE A 779 -8.96 19.96 -11.80
CA PHE A 779 -10.06 20.80 -11.35
C PHE A 779 -10.80 20.09 -10.22
N ILE A 780 -11.46 20.90 -9.37
CA ILE A 780 -12.20 20.38 -8.23
C ILE A 780 -13.52 19.80 -8.72
N TRP A 781 -13.70 18.50 -8.51
CA TRP A 781 -14.98 17.80 -8.68
C TRP A 781 -15.35 17.06 -7.38
N PRO A 782 -16.59 17.17 -6.88
CA PRO A 782 -17.71 17.97 -7.39
C PRO A 782 -17.49 19.48 -7.31
N GLU A 783 -18.22 20.24 -8.13
CA GLU A 783 -18.12 21.70 -8.17
C GLU A 783 -18.40 22.35 -6.81
N LEU A 784 -17.64 23.39 -6.48
CA LEU A 784 -17.83 24.22 -5.29
C LEU A 784 -19.09 25.08 -5.41
N VAL A 785 -19.71 25.39 -4.28
CA VAL A 785 -20.93 26.20 -4.18
C VAL A 785 -20.61 27.52 -3.50
N SER A 786 -21.05 28.63 -4.09
CA SER A 786 -21.04 29.95 -3.46
C SER A 786 -22.46 30.39 -3.12
N ILE A 787 -22.63 31.06 -1.97
CA ILE A 787 -23.92 31.60 -1.54
C ILE A 787 -23.85 33.11 -1.30
N ASN A 788 -24.98 33.79 -1.43
CA ASN A 788 -25.13 35.17 -0.98
C ASN A 788 -25.56 35.18 0.49
N VAL A 789 -24.66 35.57 1.39
CA VAL A 789 -24.93 35.63 2.84
C VAL A 789 -25.78 36.88 3.15
N PRO A 790 -26.99 36.73 3.73
CA PRO A 790 -27.80 37.87 4.18
C PRO A 790 -27.09 38.78 5.20
N ALA A 791 -27.59 40.01 5.33
CA ALA A 791 -27.07 40.96 6.32
C ALA A 791 -27.38 40.50 7.76
N GLY A 792 -28.67 40.37 8.09
CA GLY A 792 -29.11 40.10 9.45
C GLY A 792 -28.63 38.75 9.96
N ALA A 793 -28.14 38.74 11.21
CA ALA A 793 -27.77 37.53 11.92
C ALA A 793 -28.97 36.56 12.02
N GLU A 794 -28.70 35.27 11.79
CA GLU A 794 -29.69 34.21 11.92
C GLU A 794 -29.00 32.97 12.48
N LEU A 795 -29.52 32.43 13.59
CA LEU A 795 -28.99 31.23 14.23
C LEU A 795 -29.28 29.99 13.40
N GLY A 796 -28.23 29.21 13.13
CA GLY A 796 -28.31 27.80 12.78
C GLY A 796 -27.60 26.93 13.82
N VAL A 797 -28.13 25.74 14.03
CA VAL A 797 -27.58 24.72 14.90
C VAL A 797 -27.39 23.44 14.10
N ALA A 798 -26.20 22.87 14.10
CA ALA A 798 -25.92 21.51 13.62
C ALA A 798 -25.42 20.66 14.79
N ILE A 799 -25.55 19.34 14.70
CA ILE A 799 -25.18 18.42 15.77
C ILE A 799 -24.33 17.27 15.23
N ASP A 800 -23.51 16.70 16.11
CA ASP A 800 -22.79 15.46 15.81
C ASP A 800 -23.74 14.35 15.34
N GLY A 801 -23.34 13.58 14.33
CA GLY A 801 -24.13 12.49 13.77
C GLY A 801 -25.24 12.88 12.79
N SER A 802 -25.42 14.16 12.43
CA SER A 802 -26.45 14.58 11.46
C SER A 802 -25.92 15.54 10.40
N SER A 803 -26.35 15.36 9.16
CA SER A 803 -26.14 16.32 8.07
C SER A 803 -27.19 17.44 8.06
N ASN A 804 -28.29 17.24 8.79
CA ASN A 804 -29.34 18.23 8.95
C ASN A 804 -28.89 19.39 9.85
N TYR A 805 -29.70 20.44 9.89
CA TYR A 805 -29.50 21.60 10.75
C TYR A 805 -30.85 22.10 11.25
N TRP A 806 -30.84 22.95 12.27
CA TRP A 806 -32.06 23.49 12.88
C TRP A 806 -31.95 24.99 13.07
N THR A 807 -33.08 25.67 12.89
CA THR A 807 -33.26 27.09 13.22
C THR A 807 -34.47 27.23 14.13
N GLY A 808 -34.80 28.47 14.52
CA GLY A 808 -36.06 28.74 15.24
C GLY A 808 -37.33 28.31 14.49
N ALA A 809 -37.25 27.97 13.20
CA ALA A 809 -38.36 27.49 12.39
C ALA A 809 -38.50 25.96 12.35
N GLY A 810 -37.51 25.21 12.84
CA GLY A 810 -37.48 23.74 12.77
C GLY A 810 -36.27 23.20 12.00
N ALA A 811 -36.37 21.96 11.52
CA ALA A 811 -35.33 21.30 10.74
C ALA A 811 -35.16 21.93 9.35
N GLY A 812 -33.93 21.96 8.86
CA GLY A 812 -33.51 22.64 7.65
C GLY A 812 -33.99 21.99 6.35
N ASP A 813 -34.31 20.69 6.41
CA ASP A 813 -34.91 19.91 5.33
C ASP A 813 -36.46 19.92 5.35
N GLU A 814 -37.05 20.77 6.21
CA GLU A 814 -38.50 20.88 6.44
C GLU A 814 -39.14 19.62 7.06
N SER A 815 -38.33 18.66 7.54
CA SER A 815 -38.83 17.48 8.24
C SER A 815 -39.26 17.81 9.68
N SER A 816 -39.89 16.83 10.32
CA SER A 816 -40.18 16.86 11.77
C SER A 816 -39.05 16.28 12.63
N GLU A 817 -37.85 16.11 12.08
CA GLU A 817 -36.71 15.55 12.80
C GLU A 817 -36.30 16.48 13.96
N LEU A 818 -36.12 15.89 15.14
CA LEU A 818 -35.65 16.61 16.33
C LEU A 818 -34.12 16.50 16.43
N PRO A 819 -33.41 17.55 16.88
CA PRO A 819 -31.97 17.49 17.06
C PRO A 819 -31.64 16.66 18.31
N VAL A 820 -31.30 15.39 18.11
CA VAL A 820 -30.92 14.46 19.18
C VAL A 820 -29.47 14.04 18.98
N LEU A 821 -28.63 14.29 19.99
CA LEU A 821 -27.22 13.86 19.95
C LEU A 821 -27.10 12.33 20.07
N PRO A 822 -26.04 11.74 19.49
CA PRO A 822 -25.67 10.36 19.79
C PRO A 822 -25.58 10.13 21.31
N ALA A 823 -26.12 8.99 21.77
CA ALA A 823 -26.23 8.72 23.20
C ALA A 823 -24.87 8.84 23.93
N PHE A 824 -24.88 9.32 25.16
CA PHE A 824 -23.70 9.38 26.01
C PHE A 824 -23.63 8.12 26.85
N SER A 825 -22.51 7.39 26.80
CA SER A 825 -22.29 6.18 27.61
C SER A 825 -20.96 6.27 28.36
N PRO A 826 -20.87 5.76 29.60
CA PRO A 826 -19.59 5.69 30.32
C PRO A 826 -18.57 4.74 29.66
N TYR A 827 -19.02 3.94 28.68
CA TYR A 827 -18.20 3.00 27.92
C TYR A 827 -18.04 3.40 26.45
N GLN A 828 -18.50 4.59 26.04
CA GLN A 828 -18.34 5.02 24.66
C GLN A 828 -16.86 5.24 24.33
N THR A 829 -16.48 4.94 23.10
CA THR A 829 -15.15 5.22 22.53
C THR A 829 -15.23 6.15 21.32
N GLN A 830 -16.44 6.50 20.88
CA GLN A 830 -16.63 7.51 19.84
C GLN A 830 -16.10 8.88 20.30
N PRO A 831 -15.67 9.74 19.35
CA PRO A 831 -15.22 11.09 19.66
C PRO A 831 -16.27 11.90 20.44
N GLU A 832 -15.81 12.99 21.06
CA GLU A 832 -16.68 13.84 21.85
C GLU A 832 -17.79 14.45 20.99
N GLN A 833 -19.03 14.25 21.41
CA GLN A 833 -20.21 14.82 20.75
C GLN A 833 -20.19 16.35 20.85
N TYR A 834 -20.74 17.00 19.83
CA TYR A 834 -20.71 18.45 19.71
C TYR A 834 -22.02 19.03 19.19
N ILE A 835 -22.19 20.31 19.48
CA ILE A 835 -23.20 21.19 18.89
C ILE A 835 -22.43 22.28 18.15
N GLU A 836 -22.67 22.46 16.85
CA GLU A 836 -22.17 23.59 16.10
C GLU A 836 -23.21 24.71 16.07
N VAL A 837 -22.84 25.85 16.61
CA VAL A 837 -23.61 27.09 16.47
C VAL A 837 -23.02 27.86 15.31
N PHE A 838 -23.83 28.17 14.31
CA PHE A 838 -23.38 28.90 13.12
C PHE A 838 -24.33 30.03 12.76
N ASN A 839 -23.75 31.03 12.11
CA ASN A 839 -24.46 32.18 11.60
C ASN A 839 -24.83 31.93 10.13
N ARG A 840 -26.08 32.24 9.79
CA ARG A 840 -26.57 32.28 8.41
C ARG A 840 -26.58 33.71 7.85
N GLY A 841 -26.32 34.71 8.69
CA GLY A 841 -26.13 36.11 8.34
C GLY A 841 -24.67 36.55 8.35
N SER A 842 -24.43 37.84 8.11
CA SER A 842 -23.09 38.46 8.14
C SER A 842 -22.89 39.44 9.28
N GLU A 843 -23.96 39.91 9.93
CA GLU A 843 -23.88 40.59 11.22
C GLU A 843 -23.54 39.58 12.34
N PRO A 844 -22.71 39.95 13.35
CA PRO A 844 -22.34 39.04 14.42
C PRO A 844 -23.56 38.49 15.20
N LEU A 845 -23.54 37.19 15.49
CA LEU A 845 -24.57 36.51 16.27
C LEU A 845 -24.05 36.24 17.68
N GLU A 846 -24.67 36.80 18.71
CA GLU A 846 -24.42 36.36 20.09
C GLU A 846 -25.24 35.10 20.38
N TYR A 847 -24.65 34.16 21.12
CA TYR A 847 -25.31 32.90 21.45
C TYR A 847 -25.07 32.50 22.91
N THR A 848 -26.00 31.70 23.44
CA THR A 848 -25.90 31.00 24.72
C THR A 848 -26.38 29.56 24.57
N ILE A 849 -25.81 28.64 25.33
CA ILE A 849 -26.12 27.21 25.35
C ILE A 849 -26.27 26.77 26.81
N GLU A 850 -27.48 26.35 27.19
CA GLU A 850 -27.81 25.97 28.56
C GLU A 850 -28.45 24.57 28.61
N ALA A 851 -27.89 23.69 29.43
CA ALA A 851 -28.43 22.36 29.68
C ALA A 851 -29.37 22.36 30.90
N ASP A 852 -30.59 21.84 30.73
CA ASP A 852 -31.58 21.71 31.81
C ASP A 852 -31.40 20.38 32.56
N LEU A 853 -30.53 20.40 33.57
CA LEU A 853 -30.18 19.20 34.33
C LEU A 853 -31.32 18.81 35.29
N PRO A 854 -31.90 17.59 35.18
CA PRO A 854 -33.00 17.15 36.05
C PRO A 854 -32.61 17.07 37.54
N VAL A 855 -31.32 16.91 37.82
CA VAL A 855 -30.73 16.94 39.16
C VAL A 855 -29.52 17.85 39.12
N ALA A 856 -29.61 18.98 39.84
CA ALA A 856 -28.53 19.96 39.91
C ALA A 856 -27.31 19.40 40.65
N CYS A 857 -27.50 18.82 41.85
CA CYS A 857 -26.43 18.26 42.67
C CYS A 857 -26.68 16.78 43.04
N PRO A 858 -25.66 15.90 42.95
CA PRO A 858 -25.77 14.50 43.35
C PRO A 858 -26.03 14.30 44.85
N GLN A 859 -26.54 13.12 45.22
CA GLN A 859 -26.76 12.74 46.62
C GLN A 859 -25.48 12.90 47.47
N GLY A 860 -25.61 13.49 48.66
CA GLY A 860 -24.49 13.69 49.59
C GLY A 860 -23.78 15.04 49.46
N TRP A 861 -24.14 15.86 48.47
CA TRP A 861 -23.74 17.26 48.42
C TRP A 861 -24.45 18.09 49.49
N ALA A 862 -23.71 18.99 50.14
CA ALA A 862 -24.29 19.88 51.13
C ALA A 862 -25.22 20.91 50.45
N ALA A 863 -26.40 21.13 51.03
CA ALA A 863 -27.48 21.95 50.44
C ALA A 863 -27.12 23.41 50.08
N ASN A 864 -25.96 23.91 50.55
CA ASN A 864 -25.50 25.29 50.32
C ASN A 864 -24.18 25.36 49.51
N THR A 865 -23.75 24.26 48.90
CA THR A 865 -22.53 24.23 48.08
C THR A 865 -22.90 24.29 46.60
N VAL A 866 -22.24 25.16 45.85
CA VAL A 866 -22.37 25.20 44.38
C VAL A 866 -21.73 23.93 43.82
N CYS A 867 -22.55 23.07 43.23
CA CYS A 867 -22.08 21.88 42.53
C CYS A 867 -21.74 22.20 41.07
N PRO A 868 -20.60 21.70 40.55
CA PRO A 868 -20.34 21.77 39.12
C PRO A 868 -21.39 20.93 38.37
N PRO A 869 -21.84 21.38 37.19
CA PRO A 869 -22.76 20.60 36.37
C PRO A 869 -22.08 19.31 35.92
N TRP A 870 -22.82 18.20 35.98
CA TRP A 870 -22.32 16.88 35.57
C TRP A 870 -22.43 16.65 34.05
N LEU A 871 -23.22 17.47 33.34
CA LEU A 871 -23.15 17.61 31.90
C LEU A 871 -22.78 19.05 31.56
N THR A 872 -21.70 19.24 30.82
CA THR A 872 -21.16 20.55 30.45
C THR A 872 -21.15 20.74 28.95
N VAL A 873 -21.37 21.98 28.51
CA VAL A 873 -21.16 22.40 27.11
C VAL A 873 -20.10 23.49 27.09
N TYR A 874 -19.08 23.38 26.24
CA TYR A 874 -18.02 24.39 26.13
C TYR A 874 -17.54 24.62 24.69
N PRO A 875 -17.43 25.88 24.22
CA PRO A 875 -17.90 27.11 24.89
C PRO A 875 -19.43 27.19 24.96
N SER A 876 -19.99 27.62 26.09
CA SER A 876 -21.45 27.72 26.29
C SER A 876 -22.06 29.07 25.91
N HIS A 877 -21.26 30.07 25.58
CA HIS A 877 -21.73 31.39 25.16
C HIS A 877 -20.62 32.12 24.42
N GLY A 878 -20.99 33.12 23.62
CA GLY A 878 -20.04 33.95 22.90
C GLY A 878 -20.69 34.73 21.78
N THR A 879 -19.85 35.25 20.89
CA THR A 879 -20.27 35.89 19.64
C THR A 879 -19.61 35.14 18.49
N VAL A 880 -20.38 34.77 17.48
CA VAL A 880 -19.89 34.13 16.26
C VAL A 880 -20.17 34.98 15.05
N ASP A 881 -19.12 35.20 14.26
CA ASP A 881 -19.27 35.80 12.93
C ASP A 881 -19.73 34.73 11.92
N LYS A 882 -19.19 33.51 12.04
CA LYS A 882 -19.45 32.40 11.12
C LYS A 882 -19.92 31.14 11.84
N GLU A 883 -19.09 30.57 12.72
CA GLU A 883 -19.42 29.33 13.42
C GLU A 883 -18.53 29.08 14.64
N VAL A 884 -19.01 28.26 15.55
CA VAL A 884 -18.27 27.71 16.68
C VAL A 884 -18.77 26.29 16.99
N ARG A 885 -17.83 25.39 17.27
CA ARG A 885 -18.15 24.06 17.78
C ARG A 885 -18.10 24.06 19.31
N ALA A 886 -19.20 23.69 19.94
CA ALA A 886 -19.32 23.53 21.38
C ALA A 886 -19.38 22.04 21.74
N THR A 887 -18.40 21.55 22.47
CA THR A 887 -18.32 20.15 22.89
C THR A 887 -19.23 19.90 24.08
N VAL A 888 -19.97 18.78 24.05
CA VAL A 888 -20.83 18.31 25.14
C VAL A 888 -20.12 17.16 25.86
N ARG A 889 -19.98 17.26 27.19
CA ARG A 889 -19.30 16.25 28.01
C ARG A 889 -20.13 15.85 29.22
N VAL A 890 -20.11 14.57 29.56
CA VAL A 890 -20.66 14.03 30.80
C VAL A 890 -19.53 13.66 31.75
N ASP A 891 -19.52 14.24 32.94
CA ASP A 891 -18.68 13.80 34.04
C ASP A 891 -19.37 12.63 34.76
N TRP A 892 -18.99 11.41 34.38
CA TRP A 892 -19.53 10.18 34.95
C TRP A 892 -19.27 10.00 36.44
N THR A 893 -18.33 10.76 37.03
CA THR A 893 -18.10 10.74 38.50
C THR A 893 -19.11 11.59 39.25
N LEU A 894 -19.73 12.56 38.57
CA LEU A 894 -20.75 13.45 39.09
C LEU A 894 -22.16 13.09 38.60
N ALA A 895 -22.31 12.26 37.58
CA ALA A 895 -23.60 11.87 37.04
C ALA A 895 -24.50 11.23 38.13
N PRO A 896 -25.68 11.80 38.42
CA PRO A 896 -26.53 11.33 39.50
C PRO A 896 -27.23 10.02 39.13
N THR A 897 -27.34 9.09 40.08
CA THR A 897 -28.13 7.85 39.94
C THR A 897 -29.45 7.89 40.70
N THR A 898 -29.67 8.97 41.46
CA THR A 898 -30.86 9.18 42.28
C THR A 898 -31.27 10.65 42.24
N TYR A 899 -32.54 10.93 42.57
CA TYR A 899 -33.10 12.28 42.67
C TYR A 899 -33.90 12.44 43.98
N PRO A 900 -34.01 13.65 44.54
CA PRO A 900 -34.81 13.88 45.75
C PRO A 900 -36.30 13.71 45.45
N ASP A 901 -37.01 12.97 46.29
CA ASP A 901 -38.46 12.79 46.17
C ASP A 901 -39.17 14.16 46.29
N PRO A 902 -39.95 14.59 45.28
CA PRO A 902 -40.64 15.88 45.29
C PRO A 902 -41.60 16.06 46.49
N THR A 903 -42.08 14.95 47.05
CA THR A 903 -43.01 14.93 48.19
C THR A 903 -42.30 14.75 49.54
N ASN A 904 -41.04 14.31 49.54
CA ASN A 904 -40.21 14.15 50.72
C ASN A 904 -38.71 14.33 50.39
N PRO A 905 -38.18 15.57 50.36
CA PRO A 905 -36.80 15.86 49.94
C PRO A 905 -35.68 15.19 50.76
N SER A 906 -36.00 14.53 51.88
CA SER A 906 -35.06 13.71 52.66
C SER A 906 -34.90 12.28 52.11
N GLN A 907 -35.80 11.86 51.23
CA GLN A 907 -35.78 10.57 50.54
C GLN A 907 -35.26 10.76 49.12
N TRP A 908 -34.39 9.84 48.67
CA TRP A 908 -33.85 9.83 47.32
C TRP A 908 -34.35 8.58 46.59
N LEU A 909 -34.86 8.77 45.38
CA LEU A 909 -35.40 7.70 44.52
C LEU A 909 -34.41 7.43 43.37
N PRO A 910 -34.32 6.20 42.86
CA PRO A 910 -33.48 5.89 41.72
C PRO A 910 -33.94 6.65 40.46
N LEU A 911 -32.99 7.15 39.68
CA LEU A 911 -33.27 7.62 38.32
C LEU A 911 -33.47 6.44 37.38
N GLU A 912 -34.42 6.58 36.46
CA GLU A 912 -34.61 5.67 35.34
C GLU A 912 -33.80 6.20 34.15
N PHE A 913 -33.03 5.30 33.52
CA PHE A 913 -32.18 5.62 32.37
C PHE A 913 -32.74 4.93 31.11
N PRO A 914 -32.50 5.50 29.91
CA PRO A 914 -31.70 6.70 29.63
C PRO A 914 -32.40 8.01 30.07
N LEU A 915 -31.60 9.04 30.40
CA LEU A 915 -32.08 10.40 30.65
C LEU A 915 -32.09 11.20 29.33
N GLU A 916 -33.18 11.93 29.07
CA GLU A 916 -33.25 12.91 27.99
C GLU A 916 -33.08 14.31 28.57
N ILE A 917 -31.97 14.97 28.24
CA ILE A 917 -31.58 16.28 28.79
C ILE A 917 -31.72 17.33 27.69
N PRO A 918 -32.63 18.30 27.84
CA PRO A 918 -32.74 19.42 26.93
C PRO A 918 -31.53 20.35 27.04
N ILE A 919 -30.94 20.71 25.91
CA ILE A 919 -29.87 21.71 25.76
C ILE A 919 -30.41 22.82 24.87
N THR A 920 -30.70 23.98 25.46
CA THR A 920 -31.26 25.12 24.74
C THR A 920 -30.13 25.97 24.18
N VAL A 921 -30.08 26.11 22.86
CA VAL A 921 -29.26 27.09 22.15
C VAL A 921 -30.12 28.31 21.86
N GLN A 922 -29.68 29.49 22.25
CA GLN A 922 -30.41 30.74 22.03
C GLN A 922 -29.51 31.78 21.36
N GLY A 923 -30.04 32.40 20.30
CA GLY A 923 -29.37 33.45 19.52
C GLY A 923 -29.89 34.86 19.83
N SER A 924 -29.07 35.87 19.59
CA SER A 924 -29.45 37.29 19.72
C SER A 924 -30.50 37.74 18.70
N ASP A 925 -30.74 36.96 17.66
CA ASP A 925 -31.83 37.14 16.69
C ASP A 925 -33.22 36.80 17.28
N GLY A 926 -33.25 36.26 18.51
CA GLY A 926 -34.47 35.87 19.22
C GLY A 926 -34.93 34.44 18.94
N SER A 927 -34.19 33.70 18.11
CA SER A 927 -34.46 32.29 17.84
C SER A 927 -33.90 31.39 18.94
N SER A 928 -34.43 30.16 19.03
CA SER A 928 -33.96 29.15 19.95
C SER A 928 -34.17 27.74 19.38
N VAL A 929 -33.21 26.86 19.62
CA VAL A 929 -33.24 25.45 19.23
C VAL A 929 -32.96 24.61 20.48
N VAL A 930 -33.76 23.57 20.71
CA VAL A 930 -33.56 22.65 21.84
C VAL A 930 -32.99 21.34 21.31
N VAL A 931 -31.71 21.10 21.61
CA VAL A 931 -30.99 19.86 21.31
C VAL A 931 -31.16 18.88 22.47
N THR A 932 -31.45 17.61 22.22
CA THR A 932 -31.59 16.60 23.26
C THR A 932 -30.30 15.79 23.41
N ALA A 933 -29.71 15.79 24.61
CA ALA A 933 -28.66 14.85 25.00
C ALA A 933 -29.28 13.62 25.67
N ARG A 934 -29.10 12.44 25.08
CA ARG A 934 -29.54 11.17 25.67
C ARG A 934 -28.40 10.56 26.48
N VAL A 935 -28.52 10.49 27.80
CA VAL A 935 -27.47 9.99 28.71
C VAL A 935 -27.85 8.61 29.25
N GLU A 936 -27.01 7.61 28.97
CA GLU A 936 -27.16 6.23 29.42
C GLU A 936 -26.75 6.06 30.90
N ASP A 937 -27.03 4.87 31.43
CA ASP A 937 -26.85 4.54 32.85
C ASP A 937 -25.38 4.66 33.31
N PRO A 938 -25.06 5.54 34.29
CA PRO A 938 -23.70 5.71 34.82
C PRO A 938 -23.28 4.58 35.78
N ARG A 939 -24.20 3.67 36.16
CA ARG A 939 -23.90 2.57 37.09
C ARG A 939 -22.88 1.62 36.46
N LYS A 940 -21.75 1.42 37.14
CA LYS A 940 -20.65 0.60 36.66
C LYS A 940 -21.00 -0.89 36.65
N ILE A 941 -20.57 -1.59 35.61
CA ILE A 941 -20.55 -3.05 35.55
C ILE A 941 -19.27 -3.58 36.21
N ASP A 942 -19.34 -4.77 36.79
CA ASP A 942 -18.18 -5.42 37.42
C ASP A 942 -17.07 -5.64 36.40
N TRP A 943 -15.82 -5.31 36.76
CA TRP A 943 -14.68 -5.49 35.86
C TRP A 943 -14.42 -6.97 35.54
N LYS A 944 -14.15 -7.27 34.27
CA LYS A 944 -13.72 -8.60 33.79
C LYS A 944 -12.71 -8.42 32.66
N ALA A 945 -11.59 -9.14 32.73
CA ALA A 945 -10.52 -9.05 31.74
C ALA A 945 -10.99 -9.42 30.33
N ASN A 946 -10.43 -8.77 29.31
CA ASN A 946 -10.60 -9.06 27.88
C ASN A 946 -12.07 -9.09 27.40
N ARG A 947 -12.93 -8.27 28.02
CA ARG A 947 -14.35 -8.17 27.69
C ARG A 947 -14.67 -6.82 27.05
N TYR A 948 -15.40 -6.85 25.94
CA TYR A 948 -15.97 -5.68 25.29
C TYR A 948 -17.31 -5.28 25.89
N ILE A 949 -17.60 -3.98 25.94
CA ILE A 949 -18.84 -3.46 26.52
C ILE A 949 -19.63 -2.72 25.44
N GLU A 950 -20.92 -3.04 25.33
CA GLU A 950 -21.84 -2.31 24.47
C GLU A 950 -21.93 -0.83 24.88
N ALA A 951 -21.77 0.04 23.89
CA ALA A 951 -22.06 1.46 24.02
C ALA A 951 -22.63 1.94 22.69
N ASN A 952 -23.50 2.96 22.72
CA ASN A 952 -24.07 3.53 21.51
C ASN A 952 -24.81 2.51 20.62
N GLY A 953 -25.32 1.42 21.20
CA GLY A 953 -26.04 0.35 20.50
C GLY A 953 -25.16 -0.56 19.64
N TYR A 954 -23.85 -0.64 19.91
CA TYR A 954 -22.97 -1.59 19.22
C TYR A 954 -21.79 -2.08 20.08
N VAL A 955 -21.17 -3.18 19.63
CA VAL A 955 -19.85 -3.66 20.06
C VAL A 955 -18.96 -3.82 18.82
N SER A 956 -17.92 -2.99 18.69
CA SER A 956 -16.92 -3.02 17.61
C SER A 956 -15.60 -3.59 18.13
N MET A 957 -15.04 -4.58 17.45
CA MET A 957 -13.89 -5.35 17.91
C MET A 957 -12.85 -5.48 16.79
N GLU A 958 -11.62 -5.02 17.02
CA GLU A 958 -10.51 -5.29 16.10
C GLU A 958 -10.14 -6.78 16.19
N ALA A 959 -9.81 -7.40 15.05
CA ALA A 959 -9.64 -8.85 14.98
C ALA A 959 -8.50 -9.39 15.87
N GLU A 960 -7.44 -8.60 16.07
CA GLU A 960 -6.29 -9.00 16.89
C GLU A 960 -6.58 -8.98 18.40
N HIS A 961 -7.62 -8.29 18.84
CA HIS A 961 -7.99 -8.16 20.25
C HIS A 961 -9.02 -9.22 20.69
N TYR A 962 -8.84 -10.45 20.20
CA TYR A 962 -9.64 -11.59 20.64
C TYR A 962 -9.46 -11.86 22.14
N SER A 963 -10.49 -12.40 22.79
CA SER A 963 -10.39 -12.87 24.18
C SER A 963 -9.64 -14.20 24.26
N ARG A 964 -9.87 -15.09 23.29
CA ARG A 964 -9.17 -16.38 23.13
C ARG A 964 -8.99 -16.75 21.66
N ALA A 965 -7.84 -17.33 21.31
CA ALA A 965 -7.61 -17.99 20.03
C ALA A 965 -7.52 -19.50 20.24
N VAL A 966 -8.44 -20.24 19.65
CA VAL A 966 -8.47 -21.70 19.69
C VAL A 966 -7.83 -22.22 18.41
N SER A 967 -6.81 -23.06 18.58
CA SER A 967 -6.00 -23.65 17.51
C SER A 967 -5.91 -25.17 17.69
N THR A 968 -5.51 -25.87 16.63
CA THR A 968 -5.14 -27.28 16.66
C THR A 968 -3.63 -27.42 16.54
N GLU A 969 -3.11 -28.66 16.50
CA GLU A 969 -1.69 -28.91 16.25
C GLU A 969 -1.26 -28.47 14.84
N ASP A 970 -2.13 -28.67 13.84
CA ASP A 970 -1.84 -28.40 12.43
C ASP A 970 -2.27 -27.00 11.96
N VAL A 971 -3.15 -26.32 12.71
CA VAL A 971 -3.76 -25.04 12.29
C VAL A 971 -3.79 -24.05 13.44
N TRP A 972 -3.19 -22.89 13.24
CA TRP A 972 -3.18 -21.79 14.21
C TRP A 972 -3.56 -20.44 13.59
N TRP A 973 -3.85 -19.46 14.43
CA TRP A 973 -4.14 -18.09 14.00
C TRP A 973 -2.86 -17.27 13.92
N LYS A 974 -2.58 -16.71 12.76
CA LYS A 974 -1.48 -15.78 12.53
C LYS A 974 -1.99 -14.34 12.51
N ARG A 975 -1.32 -13.47 13.26
CA ARG A 975 -1.49 -12.02 13.22
C ARG A 975 -0.73 -11.46 12.03
N LEU A 976 -1.40 -10.63 11.25
CA LEU A 976 -0.82 -9.85 10.15
C LEU A 976 -0.86 -8.37 10.55
N PRO A 977 0.27 -7.80 11.03
CA PRO A 977 0.32 -6.42 11.50
C PRO A 977 -0.20 -5.46 10.43
N ASP A 978 -1.08 -4.55 10.86
CA ASP A 978 -1.53 -3.37 10.11
C ASP A 978 -2.16 -3.62 8.72
N ILE A 979 -2.49 -4.87 8.38
CA ILE A 979 -3.15 -5.22 7.11
C ILE A 979 -4.64 -4.80 7.08
N GLY A 980 -5.24 -4.57 8.25
CA GLY A 980 -6.63 -4.14 8.36
C GLY A 980 -6.75 -2.62 8.25
N ARG A 981 -7.94 -2.14 7.89
CA ARG A 981 -8.18 -0.70 7.73
C ARG A 981 -8.09 0.10 9.03
N THR A 982 -8.15 -0.55 10.20
CA THR A 982 -8.08 0.11 11.53
C THR A 982 -7.08 -0.55 12.50
N GLY A 983 -6.48 -1.68 12.12
CA GLY A 983 -5.61 -2.48 12.99
C GLY A 983 -5.03 -3.69 12.27
N ALA A 984 -4.55 -4.69 13.01
CA ALA A 984 -4.06 -5.92 12.41
C ALA A 984 -5.19 -6.86 11.94
N GLY A 985 -4.86 -7.75 11.01
CA GLY A 985 -5.73 -8.84 10.58
C GLY A 985 -5.34 -10.16 11.23
N MET A 986 -6.30 -11.08 11.33
CA MET A 986 -6.05 -12.46 11.76
C MET A 986 -6.41 -13.43 10.64
N THR A 987 -5.54 -14.40 10.36
CA THR A 987 -5.72 -15.42 9.32
C THR A 987 -5.38 -16.81 9.87
N PRO A 988 -6.08 -17.88 9.46
CA PRO A 988 -5.65 -19.25 9.74
C PRO A 988 -4.36 -19.58 8.98
N PHE A 989 -3.49 -20.39 9.60
CA PHE A 989 -2.17 -20.71 9.09
C PHE A 989 -1.80 -22.18 9.40
N PRO A 990 -1.02 -22.88 8.54
CA PRO A 990 -0.45 -22.45 7.26
C PRO A 990 -1.48 -22.18 6.17
N VAL A 991 -1.12 -21.34 5.20
CA VAL A 991 -2.05 -20.91 4.13
C VAL A 991 -2.46 -22.04 3.18
N THR A 992 -1.79 -23.20 3.24
CA THR A 992 -2.01 -24.38 2.40
C THR A 992 -2.84 -25.48 3.05
N VAL A 993 -3.36 -25.28 4.27
CA VAL A 993 -4.16 -26.29 4.96
C VAL A 993 -5.50 -26.54 4.27
N ASP A 994 -6.04 -27.75 4.46
CA ASP A 994 -7.38 -28.09 3.95
C ASP A 994 -8.47 -27.30 4.69
N PRO A 995 -9.62 -27.02 4.01
CA PRO A 995 -10.78 -26.42 4.66
C PRO A 995 -11.27 -27.24 5.87
N GLN A 996 -11.80 -26.54 6.87
CA GLN A 996 -12.28 -27.11 8.13
C GLN A 996 -13.81 -27.03 8.23
N GLU A 997 -14.44 -28.07 8.77
CA GLU A 997 -15.86 -28.01 9.16
C GLU A 997 -15.97 -27.25 10.50
N PRO A 998 -16.74 -26.14 10.58
CA PRO A 998 -16.81 -25.35 11.80
C PRO A 998 -17.68 -26.04 12.87
N GLY A 999 -17.18 -26.07 14.11
CA GLY A 999 -17.89 -26.65 15.26
C GLY A 999 -16.97 -27.42 16.23
N GLY A 1000 -17.47 -27.67 17.43
CA GLY A 1000 -16.73 -28.44 18.44
C GLY A 1000 -15.36 -27.84 18.79
N ALA A 1001 -14.29 -28.57 18.48
CA ALA A 1001 -12.91 -28.16 18.76
C ALA A 1001 -12.21 -27.49 17.57
N SER A 1002 -12.92 -27.17 16.48
CA SER A 1002 -12.29 -26.57 15.30
C SER A 1002 -11.71 -25.17 15.60
N PRO A 1003 -10.68 -24.74 14.84
CA PRO A 1003 -10.02 -23.45 15.07
C PRO A 1003 -10.98 -22.26 14.98
N ARG A 1004 -10.88 -21.36 15.96
CA ARG A 1004 -11.72 -20.16 16.03
C ARG A 1004 -11.10 -19.05 16.89
N LEU A 1005 -11.53 -17.83 16.64
CA LEU A 1005 -11.33 -16.70 17.55
C LEU A 1005 -12.60 -16.49 18.38
N GLU A 1006 -12.45 -16.20 19.66
CA GLU A 1006 -13.55 -15.92 20.58
C GLU A 1006 -13.42 -14.51 21.17
N TYR A 1007 -14.53 -13.78 21.21
CA TYR A 1007 -14.62 -12.41 21.72
C TYR A 1007 -15.70 -12.36 22.80
N ASP A 1008 -15.29 -12.08 24.04
CA ASP A 1008 -16.17 -11.89 25.17
C ASP A 1008 -16.77 -10.48 25.13
N MET A 1009 -18.09 -10.38 25.24
CA MET A 1009 -18.81 -9.12 25.23
C MET A 1009 -19.91 -9.06 26.29
N HIS A 1010 -20.26 -7.85 26.70
CA HIS A 1010 -21.43 -7.55 27.52
C HIS A 1010 -22.42 -6.72 26.70
N LEU A 1011 -23.61 -7.26 26.46
CA LEU A 1011 -24.69 -6.58 25.77
C LEU A 1011 -25.76 -6.12 26.79
N PHE A 1012 -26.08 -4.83 26.77
CA PHE A 1012 -27.23 -4.25 27.46
C PHE A 1012 -28.53 -4.48 26.68
N SER A 1013 -28.40 -4.66 25.37
CA SER A 1013 -29.50 -4.93 24.45
C SER A 1013 -29.83 -6.42 24.35
N SER A 1014 -31.08 -6.71 24.02
CA SER A 1014 -31.57 -8.06 23.68
C SER A 1014 -32.50 -7.98 22.48
N GLY A 1015 -32.68 -9.09 21.77
CA GLY A 1015 -33.43 -9.14 20.51
C GLY A 1015 -32.53 -9.50 19.33
N GLU A 1016 -32.97 -9.17 18.12
CA GLU A 1016 -32.17 -9.38 16.91
C GLU A 1016 -31.01 -8.39 16.87
N VAL A 1017 -29.81 -8.90 16.60
CA VAL A 1017 -28.59 -8.11 16.35
C VAL A 1017 -28.03 -8.48 14.98
N THR A 1018 -27.38 -7.53 14.33
CA THR A 1018 -26.64 -7.77 13.08
C THR A 1018 -25.15 -7.87 13.38
N VAL A 1019 -24.51 -8.95 12.96
CA VAL A 1019 -23.06 -9.09 13.04
C VAL A 1019 -22.46 -8.78 11.67
N TRP A 1020 -21.73 -7.67 11.60
CA TRP A 1020 -20.93 -7.24 10.47
C TRP A 1020 -19.51 -7.76 10.63
N VAL A 1021 -18.97 -8.40 9.59
CA VAL A 1021 -17.59 -8.90 9.56
C VAL A 1021 -16.86 -8.27 8.40
N TYR A 1022 -15.73 -7.66 8.70
CA TYR A 1022 -14.84 -6.99 7.76
C TYR A 1022 -13.66 -7.92 7.51
N VAL A 1023 -13.51 -8.38 6.27
CA VAL A 1023 -12.38 -9.23 5.85
C VAL A 1023 -11.61 -8.58 4.71
N SER A 1024 -10.31 -8.87 4.57
CA SER A 1024 -9.55 -8.41 3.40
C SER A 1024 -10.15 -8.97 2.11
N PRO A 1025 -10.09 -8.24 0.98
CA PRO A 1025 -10.81 -8.56 -0.26
C PRO A 1025 -10.12 -9.68 -1.06
N ARG A 1026 -9.98 -10.86 -0.45
CA ARG A 1026 -9.33 -12.03 -1.07
C ARG A 1026 -10.26 -12.75 -2.04
N ASN A 1027 -9.70 -13.16 -3.17
CA ASN A 1027 -10.40 -13.90 -4.21
C ASN A 1027 -10.48 -15.40 -3.87
N ASN A 1028 -11.38 -16.13 -4.53
CA ASN A 1028 -11.50 -17.59 -4.40
C ASN A 1028 -10.36 -18.29 -5.16
N PHE A 1029 -9.14 -18.17 -4.64
CA PHE A 1029 -7.92 -18.55 -5.36
C PHE A 1029 -7.78 -20.06 -5.61
N GLN A 1030 -8.48 -20.92 -4.87
CA GLN A 1030 -8.55 -22.37 -5.11
C GLN A 1030 -9.79 -22.84 -5.88
N LYS A 1031 -10.71 -21.94 -6.24
CA LYS A 1031 -11.96 -22.27 -6.95
C LYS A 1031 -12.85 -23.25 -6.18
N TRP A 1032 -13.00 -23.04 -4.87
CA TRP A 1032 -13.99 -23.78 -4.09
C TRP A 1032 -15.40 -23.52 -4.65
N PRO A 1033 -16.21 -24.55 -4.98
CA PRO A 1033 -17.56 -24.37 -5.54
C PRO A 1033 -18.49 -23.48 -4.72
N GLU A 1034 -18.30 -23.49 -3.40
CA GLU A 1034 -19.05 -22.74 -2.39
C GLU A 1034 -18.51 -21.32 -2.13
N GLY A 1035 -17.41 -20.96 -2.81
CA GLY A 1035 -16.68 -19.71 -2.59
C GLY A 1035 -15.67 -19.79 -1.43
N LEU A 1036 -14.97 -18.70 -1.17
CA LEU A 1036 -14.12 -18.55 0.01
C LEU A 1036 -15.00 -18.25 1.24
N GLN A 1037 -14.89 -19.00 2.33
CA GLN A 1037 -15.85 -18.93 3.44
C GLN A 1037 -15.22 -18.83 4.83
N TYR A 1038 -15.99 -18.28 5.77
CA TYR A 1038 -15.79 -18.35 7.23
C TYR A 1038 -17.10 -18.71 7.93
N GLY A 1039 -17.05 -19.04 9.22
CA GLY A 1039 -18.24 -19.25 10.06
C GLY A 1039 -18.35 -18.22 11.18
N VAL A 1040 -19.57 -17.88 11.60
CA VAL A 1040 -19.81 -16.98 12.74
C VAL A 1040 -20.98 -17.45 13.59
N SER A 1041 -20.85 -17.36 14.91
CA SER A 1041 -21.93 -17.67 15.87
C SER A 1041 -21.82 -16.82 17.13
N ILE A 1042 -22.92 -16.68 17.86
CA ILE A 1042 -22.93 -16.13 19.23
C ILE A 1042 -23.33 -17.25 20.20
N ASP A 1043 -22.58 -17.38 21.29
CA ASP A 1043 -22.74 -18.41 22.32
C ASP A 1043 -22.78 -19.83 21.70
N ASP A 1044 -23.78 -20.61 22.06
CA ASP A 1044 -24.05 -21.95 21.52
C ASP A 1044 -25.15 -21.92 20.42
N GLY A 1045 -25.38 -20.74 19.82
CA GLY A 1045 -26.28 -20.56 18.68
C GLY A 1045 -25.77 -21.23 17.40
N GLU A 1046 -26.58 -21.14 16.35
CA GLU A 1046 -26.25 -21.71 15.04
C GLU A 1046 -25.00 -21.06 14.44
N ILE A 1047 -24.11 -21.88 13.88
CA ILE A 1047 -22.97 -21.41 13.10
C ILE A 1047 -23.46 -21.05 11.70
N GLN A 1048 -23.39 -19.78 11.36
CA GLN A 1048 -23.72 -19.28 10.03
C GLN A 1048 -22.44 -19.21 9.19
N THR A 1049 -22.38 -20.00 8.12
CA THR A 1049 -21.28 -19.96 7.15
C THR A 1049 -21.52 -18.88 6.11
N VAL A 1050 -20.52 -18.06 5.83
CA VAL A 1050 -20.61 -16.89 4.95
C VAL A 1050 -19.58 -17.00 3.84
N ASN A 1051 -20.03 -16.86 2.59
CA ASN A 1051 -19.17 -16.77 1.41
C ASN A 1051 -18.71 -15.32 1.21
N THR A 1052 -17.42 -15.05 1.44
CA THR A 1052 -16.81 -13.74 1.22
C THR A 1052 -16.83 -13.40 -0.28
N THR A 1053 -16.62 -14.38 -1.14
CA THR A 1053 -16.61 -14.18 -2.60
C THR A 1053 -17.99 -14.25 -3.25
N TYR A 1054 -19.07 -14.05 -2.47
CA TYR A 1054 -20.43 -14.05 -3.01
C TYR A 1054 -20.60 -12.98 -4.08
N ALA A 1055 -21.25 -13.33 -5.19
CA ALA A 1055 -21.52 -12.45 -6.32
C ALA A 1055 -20.26 -11.80 -6.96
N ILE A 1056 -19.05 -12.28 -6.65
CA ILE A 1056 -17.83 -11.85 -7.34
C ILE A 1056 -17.75 -12.60 -8.66
N ASP A 1057 -17.70 -11.85 -9.76
CA ASP A 1057 -17.34 -12.36 -11.08
C ASP A 1057 -16.06 -11.67 -11.54
N LEU A 1058 -15.07 -12.49 -11.91
CA LEU A 1058 -13.75 -12.06 -12.37
C LEU A 1058 -13.42 -12.63 -13.76
N ASP A 1059 -14.39 -13.24 -14.42
CA ASP A 1059 -14.25 -13.64 -15.82
C ASP A 1059 -14.31 -12.37 -16.68
N GLY A 1060 -13.21 -12.04 -17.37
CA GLY A 1060 -13.07 -10.77 -18.09
C GLY A 1060 -12.63 -9.61 -17.19
N ASN A 1061 -13.37 -8.49 -17.20
CA ASN A 1061 -12.98 -7.22 -16.56
C ASN A 1061 -13.40 -7.09 -15.09
N GLY A 1062 -14.05 -8.10 -14.52
CA GLY A 1062 -14.64 -8.02 -13.19
C GLY A 1062 -16.02 -7.35 -13.17
N ASN A 1063 -16.73 -7.49 -12.06
CA ASN A 1063 -18.04 -6.87 -11.83
C ASN A 1063 -18.01 -5.85 -10.68
N LYS A 1064 -19.11 -5.10 -10.49
CA LYS A 1064 -19.18 -4.00 -9.50
C LYS A 1064 -18.97 -4.45 -8.05
N ILE A 1065 -19.33 -5.70 -7.71
CA ILE A 1065 -19.11 -6.25 -6.37
C ILE A 1065 -17.61 -6.40 -6.10
N TRP A 1066 -16.87 -6.94 -7.06
CA TRP A 1066 -15.41 -6.98 -7.00
C TRP A 1066 -14.80 -5.57 -6.96
N GLU A 1067 -15.22 -4.68 -7.86
CA GLU A 1067 -14.72 -3.30 -7.93
C GLU A 1067 -14.88 -2.59 -6.58
N ARG A 1068 -16.03 -2.78 -5.90
CA ARG A 1068 -16.24 -2.30 -4.53
C ARG A 1068 -15.22 -2.89 -3.57
N HIS A 1069 -15.12 -4.21 -3.48
CA HIS A 1069 -14.27 -4.86 -2.48
C HIS A 1069 -12.82 -4.40 -2.55
N THR A 1070 -12.31 -4.26 -3.77
CA THR A 1070 -10.93 -3.80 -3.98
C THR A 1070 -10.77 -2.30 -3.74
N SER A 1071 -11.74 -1.48 -4.18
CA SER A 1071 -11.76 -0.03 -3.91
C SER A 1071 -11.84 0.27 -2.42
N ASP A 1072 -12.62 -0.53 -1.68
CA ASP A 1072 -12.88 -0.35 -0.25
C ASP A 1072 -11.80 -0.99 0.65
N ASN A 1073 -10.86 -1.72 0.03
CA ASN A 1073 -9.85 -2.57 0.67
C ASN A 1073 -10.44 -3.48 1.77
N ALA A 1074 -11.69 -3.89 1.59
CA ALA A 1074 -12.43 -4.73 2.50
C ALA A 1074 -13.65 -5.33 1.82
N ASN A 1075 -14.00 -6.52 2.29
CA ASN A 1075 -15.27 -7.14 2.04
C ASN A 1075 -16.05 -7.20 3.35
N ILE A 1076 -17.27 -6.66 3.33
CA ILE A 1076 -18.10 -6.49 4.51
C ILE A 1076 -19.37 -7.32 4.31
N MET A 1077 -19.53 -8.35 5.14
CA MET A 1077 -20.67 -9.25 5.11
C MET A 1077 -21.46 -9.19 6.42
N ARG A 1078 -22.76 -9.52 6.38
CA ARG A 1078 -23.65 -9.45 7.55
C ARG A 1078 -24.36 -10.77 7.82
N THR A 1079 -24.56 -11.08 9.10
CA THR A 1079 -25.41 -12.17 9.59
C THR A 1079 -26.32 -11.68 10.70
N LYS A 1080 -27.49 -12.31 10.89
CA LYS A 1080 -28.45 -11.93 11.94
C LYS A 1080 -28.46 -12.97 13.05
N HIS A 1081 -28.42 -12.53 14.30
CA HIS A 1081 -28.40 -13.39 15.49
C HIS A 1081 -29.41 -12.90 16.52
N THR A 1082 -29.87 -13.76 17.41
CA THR A 1082 -30.83 -13.41 18.47
C THR A 1082 -30.16 -13.47 19.83
N ILE A 1083 -30.27 -12.39 20.59
CA ILE A 1083 -29.81 -12.28 21.97
C ILE A 1083 -31.01 -12.42 22.90
N ASP A 1084 -31.10 -13.55 23.61
CA ASP A 1084 -32.27 -13.90 24.43
C ASP A 1084 -32.50 -12.93 25.61
N LYS A 1085 -31.40 -12.45 26.21
CA LYS A 1085 -31.42 -11.55 27.36
C LYS A 1085 -30.12 -10.73 27.39
N PRO A 1086 -30.13 -9.53 27.97
CA PRO A 1086 -28.91 -8.78 28.23
C PRO A 1086 -27.95 -9.56 29.14
N GLY A 1087 -26.66 -9.36 28.96
CA GLY A 1087 -25.61 -9.97 29.77
C GLY A 1087 -24.36 -10.32 29.00
N GLU A 1088 -23.67 -11.36 29.50
CA GLU A 1088 -22.41 -11.84 28.93
C GLU A 1088 -22.67 -12.78 27.74
N HIS A 1089 -21.97 -12.54 26.64
CA HIS A 1089 -22.02 -13.33 25.42
C HIS A 1089 -20.60 -13.57 24.87
N VAL A 1090 -20.47 -14.61 24.05
CA VAL A 1090 -19.22 -14.90 23.32
C VAL A 1090 -19.51 -14.96 21.84
N LEU A 1091 -18.95 -14.03 21.07
CA LEU A 1091 -18.92 -14.13 19.62
C LEU A 1091 -17.78 -15.06 19.19
N LYS A 1092 -18.06 -15.98 18.28
CA LYS A 1092 -17.09 -16.95 17.75
C LYS A 1092 -16.93 -16.74 16.25
N PHE A 1093 -15.71 -16.49 15.80
CA PHE A 1093 -15.32 -16.47 14.39
C PHE A 1093 -14.58 -17.77 14.06
N TRP A 1094 -15.18 -18.60 13.23
CA TRP A 1094 -14.72 -19.95 12.91
C TRP A 1094 -13.95 -19.97 11.60
N MET A 1095 -12.84 -20.69 11.59
CA MET A 1095 -12.17 -21.04 10.34
C MET A 1095 -13.04 -21.99 9.52
N VAL A 1096 -13.18 -21.69 8.23
CA VAL A 1096 -13.65 -22.66 7.21
C VAL A 1096 -12.57 -22.81 6.15
N HIS A 1097 -12.26 -21.77 5.38
CA HIS A 1097 -11.19 -21.81 4.38
C HIS A 1097 -9.90 -21.11 4.85
N PRO A 1098 -8.70 -21.56 4.40
CA PRO A 1098 -7.49 -20.78 4.53
C PRO A 1098 -7.55 -19.49 3.70
N GLY A 1099 -6.74 -18.50 4.03
CA GLY A 1099 -6.65 -17.23 3.27
C GLY A 1099 -7.77 -16.22 3.57
N VAL A 1100 -8.74 -16.53 4.44
CA VAL A 1100 -9.65 -15.51 5.01
C VAL A 1100 -8.90 -14.70 6.06
N ILE A 1101 -8.82 -13.39 5.85
CA ILE A 1101 -8.18 -12.46 6.79
C ILE A 1101 -9.28 -11.59 7.40
N VAL A 1102 -9.63 -11.84 8.67
CA VAL A 1102 -10.58 -10.98 9.39
C VAL A 1102 -9.85 -9.76 9.95
N GLN A 1103 -10.42 -8.57 9.75
CA GLN A 1103 -9.87 -7.28 10.18
C GLN A 1103 -10.64 -6.72 11.38
N LYS A 1104 -11.97 -6.74 11.33
CA LYS A 1104 -12.86 -6.17 12.34
C LYS A 1104 -14.19 -6.93 12.38
N ILE A 1105 -14.81 -6.99 13.55
CA ILE A 1105 -16.15 -7.55 13.76
C ILE A 1105 -16.99 -6.54 14.54
N VAL A 1106 -18.21 -6.24 14.07
CA VAL A 1106 -19.15 -5.33 14.72
C VAL A 1106 -20.47 -6.04 15.00
N VAL A 1107 -20.87 -6.09 16.25
CA VAL A 1107 -22.22 -6.50 16.67
C VAL A 1107 -23.06 -5.24 16.81
N ASP A 1108 -24.01 -5.08 15.90
CA ASP A 1108 -24.94 -3.95 15.84
C ASP A 1108 -26.27 -4.33 16.50
N ALA A 1109 -26.56 -3.67 17.62
CA ALA A 1109 -27.83 -3.78 18.35
C ALA A 1109 -28.82 -2.66 17.95
N GLY A 1110 -28.59 -2.00 16.81
CA GLY A 1110 -29.42 -0.94 16.25
C GLY A 1110 -28.83 0.47 16.39
N GLY A 1111 -27.53 0.58 16.64
CA GLY A 1111 -26.85 1.85 16.92
C GLY A 1111 -25.72 2.22 15.96
N VAL A 1112 -25.28 1.29 15.10
CA VAL A 1112 -24.22 1.57 14.12
C VAL A 1112 -24.68 2.63 13.12
N GLN A 1113 -23.82 3.63 12.89
CA GLN A 1113 -24.01 4.69 11.90
C GLN A 1113 -23.15 4.44 10.67
N GLU A 1114 -23.60 4.93 9.52
CA GLU A 1114 -22.86 4.78 8.26
C GLU A 1114 -21.51 5.51 8.33
N SER A 1115 -20.44 4.77 8.04
CA SER A 1115 -19.05 5.24 8.00
C SER A 1115 -18.21 4.26 7.18
N TYR A 1116 -17.08 4.71 6.67
CA TYR A 1116 -16.20 3.95 5.79
C TYR A 1116 -15.39 2.86 6.53
N LEU A 1117 -14.76 3.26 7.63
CA LEU A 1117 -13.92 2.44 8.50
C LEU A 1117 -14.75 1.67 9.55
N GLY A 1118 -16.06 1.94 9.61
CA GLY A 1118 -16.96 1.43 10.65
C GLY A 1118 -16.77 2.17 11.98
N PRO A 1119 -17.58 1.83 12.99
CA PRO A 1119 -17.50 2.48 14.29
C PRO A 1119 -16.13 2.23 14.98
N PRO A 1120 -15.67 3.17 15.82
CA PRO A 1120 -14.48 2.99 16.66
C PRO A 1120 -14.58 1.74 17.52
N GLU A 1121 -13.45 1.09 17.79
CA GLU A 1121 -13.37 -0.08 18.65
C GLU A 1121 -14.02 0.21 20.02
N SER A 1122 -14.92 -0.65 20.47
CA SER A 1122 -15.66 -0.48 21.73
C SER A 1122 -14.74 -0.63 22.94
N TYR A 1123 -15.17 -0.09 24.07
CA TYR A 1123 -14.40 -0.17 25.31
C TYR A 1123 -14.09 -1.61 25.69
N TRP A 1124 -12.80 -1.92 25.75
CA TRP A 1124 -12.28 -3.24 26.03
C TRP A 1124 -11.57 -3.28 27.39
N MET A 1125 -12.07 -4.11 28.30
CA MET A 1125 -11.52 -4.29 29.66
C MET A 1125 -10.25 -5.16 29.68
N GLY A 1126 -9.38 -5.04 28.67
CA GLY A 1126 -8.14 -5.81 28.51
C GLY A 1126 -6.86 -4.99 28.59
N LYS A 1127 -6.93 -3.65 28.52
CA LYS A 1127 -5.74 -2.80 28.62
C LYS A 1127 -5.29 -2.68 30.09
N GLY A 1128 -4.43 -3.59 30.52
CA GLY A 1128 -3.36 -3.16 31.44
C GLY A 1128 -2.65 -1.99 30.75
N LEU A 1129 -2.48 -0.88 31.48
CA LEU A 1129 -1.68 0.26 31.02
C LEU A 1129 -0.29 -0.26 30.62
N GLU A 1130 -0.02 -0.41 29.32
CA GLU A 1130 1.33 -0.37 28.75
C GLU A 1130 1.68 1.06 28.39
#